data_AF-A0A8C2HJ43-F1
#
_entry.id   AF-A0A8C2HJ43-F1
#
_cell.length_a   1.000
_cell.length_b   1.000
_cell.length_c   1.000
_cell.angle_alpha   90.00
_cell.angle_beta   90.00
_cell.angle_gamma   90.00
#
_symmetry.space_group_name_H-M   'P 1'
#
loop_
_entity.id
_entity.type
_entity.pdbx_description
1 polymer ?
#
loop_
_entity_poly.entity_id
_entity_poly.type
_entity_poly.pdbx_seq_one_letter_code
_entity_poly.pdbx_strand_id
1 'polypeptide(L)'
;MESIKGSFAQLECLVSGSLPITVTWFKENKEIETDEKHKCIFFENAASLEITIIEKPESQDVIPGSRVQFNVLLSGTPPLTIKWFKDKKEVSSGIDCSVQKNDTSSSLELFFAKPSDSGDYVCEISNDVGSDALTVVKPGQLVVFECQITGTPEIDTYWFRDGNEISQSDKHKVTFVDSLARLEISSSDIKDCGVYYCEARNEAGSESCSMELRVKELEHRTVFISSSNKNGSIMTLDVQKCDALDVGEYQCIVANERIENVVTVLGKTVEFKCVVRGSPPLSIQWQKDENWILEDPSIERTFLNSIATLRIPVCESIHSGRYTCQAVNEAGQEKCFATLVVQEPPIFIESLEPMEVTAGDAVCLKCQIGGTPEIKVSWFKADGKVRSSPTCKMEFFKGTACLKLAKVAKSDIGEYTCKAENSIGSASSRCLLTVQDVPGPVKNLQVVDTADGEVSIAWEEPENDGGSKILAYVVERRDIKRKTWTLATDCADSTEYCVTGLQKDSKYLFRVCARNRIGSGPNVETDKAVQAKNKFDVPDPPQNVIVGNVNKFGATVSWEPPLSDGGSEITSYIIELRDRTSVSWSPVMVAKPHERSAIINDVIENKEYIFRVKAENKAGIGKPSAATNPVKIMDPIGL
;
A
#
# COMPACT_ATOMS: atom_id res chain seq x y z
N MET A 1 69.34 51.06 -42.39
CA MET A 1 68.45 50.35 -43.31
C MET A 1 67.46 49.58 -42.47
N GLU A 2 66.20 49.98 -42.62
CA GLU A 2 64.93 49.29 -42.31
C GLU A 2 64.85 48.41 -41.06
N SER A 3 64.23 48.96 -40.02
CA SER A 3 63.53 48.19 -39.00
C SER A 3 62.33 47.50 -39.66
N ILE A 4 62.44 46.20 -39.92
CA ILE A 4 61.26 45.37 -40.16
C ILE A 4 60.62 45.14 -38.79
N LYS A 5 59.75 46.09 -38.40
CA LYS A 5 58.68 45.85 -37.44
C LYS A 5 57.63 44.98 -38.13
N GLY A 6 57.26 43.87 -37.51
CA GLY A 6 56.11 43.09 -37.96
C GLY A 6 56.28 41.60 -37.76
N SER A 7 56.45 41.16 -36.52
CA SER A 7 56.05 39.80 -36.14
C SER A 7 54.83 39.96 -35.22
N PHE A 8 53.70 39.40 -35.65
CA PHE A 8 52.55 39.25 -34.78
C PHE A 8 52.93 38.21 -33.72
N ALA A 9 52.82 38.57 -32.45
CA ALA A 9 52.91 37.61 -31.35
C ALA A 9 51.49 37.20 -31.00
N GLN A 10 51.18 35.91 -31.17
CA GLN A 10 49.91 35.33 -30.75
C GLN A 10 50.08 34.78 -29.34
N LEU A 11 49.29 35.30 -28.41
CA LEU A 11 49.22 34.83 -27.02
C LEU A 11 47.92 34.04 -26.88
N GLU A 12 48.03 32.77 -26.54
CA GLU A 12 46.88 31.88 -26.36
C GLU A 12 46.71 31.55 -24.88
N CYS A 13 45.48 31.61 -24.40
CA CYS A 13 45.08 31.16 -23.08
C CYS A 13 43.96 30.14 -23.25
N LEU A 14 44.24 28.86 -22.96
CA LEU A 14 43.20 27.84 -22.91
C LEU A 14 42.52 27.88 -21.54
N VAL A 15 41.22 28.09 -21.53
CA VAL A 15 40.40 28.08 -20.31
C VAL A 15 39.31 27.05 -20.46
N SER A 16 39.14 26.19 -19.45
CA SER A 16 38.08 25.17 -19.40
C SER A 16 37.20 25.39 -18.17
N GLY A 17 35.88 25.22 -18.33
CA GLY A 17 34.88 25.39 -17.27
C GLY A 17 33.45 25.49 -17.82
N SER A 18 32.46 25.57 -16.94
CA SER A 18 31.04 25.73 -17.29
C SER A 18 30.67 27.20 -17.56
N LEU A 19 29.86 27.45 -18.60
CA LEU A 19 29.59 28.78 -19.19
C LEU A 19 28.73 29.73 -18.33
N PRO A 20 28.86 31.08 -18.52
CA PRO A 20 29.78 31.76 -19.45
C PRO A 20 31.13 32.11 -18.79
N ILE A 21 32.22 31.87 -19.52
CA ILE A 21 33.60 32.22 -19.12
C ILE A 21 34.00 33.52 -19.81
N THR A 22 34.64 34.44 -19.09
CA THR A 22 35.20 35.69 -19.64
C THR A 22 36.70 35.75 -19.33
N VAL A 23 37.52 36.09 -20.31
CA VAL A 23 38.98 36.16 -20.18
C VAL A 23 39.46 37.58 -20.49
N THR A 24 40.27 38.13 -19.59
CA THR A 24 40.80 39.50 -19.68
C THR A 24 42.33 39.48 -19.55
N TRP A 25 43.02 40.20 -20.43
CA TRP A 25 44.50 40.20 -20.45
C TRP A 25 45.07 41.42 -19.72
N PHE A 26 46.15 41.21 -18.96
CA PHE A 26 46.86 42.27 -18.24
C PHE A 26 48.35 42.25 -18.60
N LYS A 27 48.94 43.44 -18.72
CA LYS A 27 50.40 43.62 -18.79
C LYS A 27 50.83 44.60 -17.72
N GLU A 28 51.77 44.20 -16.86
CA GLU A 28 52.30 45.03 -15.76
C GLU A 28 51.17 45.65 -14.89
N ASN A 29 50.15 44.84 -14.59
CA ASN A 29 48.95 45.21 -13.81
C ASN A 29 48.02 46.25 -14.44
N LYS A 30 48.09 46.46 -15.76
CA LYS A 30 47.12 47.26 -16.52
C LYS A 30 46.37 46.41 -17.54
N GLU A 31 45.05 46.54 -17.58
CA GLU A 31 44.18 45.80 -18.49
C GLU A 31 44.43 46.19 -19.95
N ILE A 32 44.42 45.21 -20.85
CA ILE A 32 44.63 45.38 -22.28
C ILE A 32 43.26 45.37 -22.98
N GLU A 33 42.84 46.50 -23.53
CA GLU A 33 41.60 46.64 -24.32
C GLU A 33 41.83 46.34 -25.80
N THR A 34 40.80 45.85 -26.51
CA THR A 34 40.87 45.49 -27.94
C THR A 34 40.92 46.75 -28.82
N ASP A 35 41.94 46.87 -29.68
CA ASP A 35 42.14 48.04 -30.56
C ASP A 35 42.74 47.64 -31.93
N GLU A 36 43.15 48.62 -32.74
CA GLU A 36 43.75 48.37 -34.07
C GLU A 36 45.10 47.62 -34.04
N LYS A 37 45.77 47.55 -32.87
CA LYS A 37 47.04 46.83 -32.68
C LYS A 37 46.89 45.50 -31.95
N HIS A 38 45.80 45.27 -31.22
CA HIS A 38 45.54 44.08 -30.42
C HIS A 38 44.18 43.47 -30.76
N LYS A 39 44.18 42.33 -31.47
CA LYS A 39 42.97 41.54 -31.77
C LYS A 39 42.87 40.34 -30.83
N CYS A 40 41.77 40.25 -30.08
CA CYS A 40 41.39 39.04 -29.37
C CYS A 40 40.48 38.19 -30.27
N ILE A 41 40.89 36.97 -30.58
CA ILE A 41 40.11 36.01 -31.37
C ILE A 41 39.79 34.82 -30.47
N PHE A 42 38.51 34.47 -30.41
CA PHE A 42 38.03 33.32 -29.65
C PHE A 42 37.89 32.13 -30.61
N PHE A 43 38.41 30.98 -30.21
CA PHE A 43 38.03 29.71 -30.80
C PHE A 43 37.12 29.00 -29.80
N GLU A 44 35.85 28.80 -30.15
CA GLU A 44 34.99 27.88 -29.43
C GLU A 44 35.59 26.48 -29.62
N ASN A 45 36.24 25.95 -28.58
CA ASN A 45 36.53 24.52 -28.55
C ASN A 45 35.20 23.81 -28.36
N ALA A 46 34.69 23.24 -29.45
CA ALA A 46 33.54 22.35 -29.43
C ALA A 46 33.78 21.25 -28.38
N ALA A 47 32.90 21.17 -27.39
CA ALA A 47 32.85 20.05 -26.47
C ALA A 47 32.71 18.76 -27.29
N SER A 48 33.65 17.83 -27.16
CA SER A 48 33.56 16.51 -27.80
C SER A 48 32.32 15.77 -27.28
N LEU A 49 31.29 15.64 -28.13
CA LEU A 49 30.05 14.91 -27.85
C LEU A 49 30.26 13.42 -28.17
N GLU A 50 30.91 12.67 -27.28
CA GLU A 50 31.10 11.22 -27.45
C GLU A 50 30.00 10.41 -26.76
N ILE A 51 29.60 9.28 -27.37
CA ILE A 51 28.68 8.27 -26.80
C ILE A 51 29.50 7.01 -26.50
N THR A 52 29.42 6.53 -25.27
CA THR A 52 30.07 5.31 -24.80
C THR A 52 29.01 4.33 -24.27
N ILE A 53 29.00 3.11 -24.77
CA ILE A 53 28.18 2.02 -24.20
C ILE A 53 29.01 1.38 -23.08
N ILE A 54 28.56 1.57 -21.85
CA ILE A 54 29.21 1.06 -20.62
C ILE A 54 28.82 -0.40 -20.39
N GLU A 55 27.55 -0.74 -20.65
CA GLU A 55 27.02 -2.10 -20.45
C GLU A 55 26.10 -2.47 -21.61
N LYS A 56 26.35 -3.63 -22.22
CA LYS A 56 25.60 -4.15 -23.37
C LYS A 56 24.46 -5.05 -22.88
N PRO A 57 23.35 -5.15 -23.64
CA PRO A 57 22.28 -6.05 -23.28
C PRO A 57 22.71 -7.51 -23.47
N GLU A 58 22.46 -8.34 -22.47
CA GLU A 58 22.82 -9.76 -22.51
C GLU A 58 21.78 -10.60 -23.23
N SER A 59 22.25 -11.64 -23.95
CA SER A 59 21.39 -12.67 -24.53
C SER A 59 20.75 -13.51 -23.41
N GLN A 60 19.46 -13.83 -23.55
CA GLN A 60 18.69 -14.53 -22.52
C GLN A 60 17.85 -15.65 -23.12
N ASP A 61 17.92 -16.84 -22.51
CA ASP A 61 17.01 -17.96 -22.77
C ASP A 61 15.83 -17.90 -21.80
N VAL A 62 14.61 -17.81 -22.34
CA VAL A 62 13.42 -17.47 -21.55
C VAL A 62 12.23 -18.38 -21.88
N ILE A 63 11.47 -18.75 -20.85
CA ILE A 63 10.29 -19.62 -20.99
C ILE A 63 9.08 -18.75 -21.39
N PRO A 64 8.23 -19.19 -22.34
CA PRO A 64 7.02 -18.45 -22.70
C PRO A 64 6.14 -18.07 -21.51
N GLY A 65 5.66 -16.83 -21.48
CA GLY A 65 4.89 -16.23 -20.39
C GLY A 65 5.73 -15.52 -19.32
N SER A 66 7.06 -15.64 -19.39
CA SER A 66 7.98 -14.95 -18.47
C SER A 66 8.16 -13.48 -18.86
N ARG A 67 8.52 -12.66 -17.88
CA ARG A 67 8.96 -11.28 -18.09
C ARG A 67 10.44 -11.28 -18.48
N VAL A 68 10.82 -10.44 -19.43
CA VAL A 68 12.19 -10.37 -19.98
C VAL A 68 12.61 -8.92 -20.04
N GLN A 69 13.85 -8.61 -19.65
CA GLN A 69 14.34 -7.24 -19.63
C GLN A 69 15.75 -7.16 -20.22
N PHE A 70 15.93 -6.27 -21.17
CA PHE A 70 17.24 -5.92 -21.74
C PHE A 70 17.64 -4.55 -21.24
N ASN A 71 18.83 -4.45 -20.66
CA ASN A 71 19.36 -3.20 -20.12
C ASN A 71 20.60 -2.76 -20.89
N VAL A 72 20.72 -1.46 -21.10
CA VAL A 72 21.91 -0.82 -21.67
C VAL A 72 22.28 0.35 -20.79
N LEU A 73 23.53 0.38 -20.34
CA LEU A 73 24.11 1.51 -19.64
C LEU A 73 25.03 2.25 -20.61
N LEU A 74 24.89 3.57 -20.66
CA LEU A 74 25.58 4.41 -21.61
C LEU A 74 25.98 5.74 -20.96
N SER A 75 26.98 6.39 -21.51
CA SER A 75 27.38 7.74 -21.15
C SER A 75 27.57 8.53 -22.43
N GLY A 76 26.94 9.68 -22.55
CA GLY A 76 27.17 10.57 -23.67
C GLY A 76 26.53 11.92 -23.46
N THR A 77 26.88 12.86 -24.34
CA THR A 77 26.42 14.24 -24.22
C THR A 77 25.00 14.39 -24.81
N PRO A 78 24.00 14.85 -24.04
CA PRO A 78 22.63 15.06 -24.54
C PRO A 78 22.53 16.15 -25.61
N PRO A 79 21.52 16.12 -26.50
CA PRO A 79 20.38 15.19 -26.50
C PRO A 79 20.73 13.82 -27.10
N LEU A 80 20.48 12.75 -26.35
CA LEU A 80 20.66 11.38 -26.81
C LEU A 80 19.35 10.82 -27.37
N THR A 81 19.40 10.29 -28.59
CA THR A 81 18.30 9.54 -29.20
C THR A 81 18.55 8.05 -29.01
N ILE A 82 17.72 7.41 -28.18
CA ILE A 82 17.80 5.97 -27.92
C ILE A 82 16.56 5.27 -28.46
N LYS A 83 16.77 4.21 -29.27
CA LYS A 83 15.74 3.39 -29.91
C LYS A 83 16.05 1.90 -29.78
N TRP A 84 15.00 1.09 -29.69
CA TRP A 84 15.13 -0.37 -29.68
C TRP A 84 14.55 -0.94 -30.97
N PHE A 85 15.20 -1.97 -31.50
CA PHE A 85 14.79 -2.68 -32.70
C PHE A 85 14.74 -4.17 -32.43
N LYS A 86 13.76 -4.85 -33.02
CA LYS A 86 13.71 -6.31 -33.12
C LYS A 86 13.68 -6.67 -34.59
N ASP A 87 14.67 -7.44 -35.05
CA ASP A 87 14.80 -7.87 -36.45
C ASP A 87 14.65 -6.68 -37.44
N LYS A 88 15.29 -5.54 -37.11
CA LYS A 88 15.26 -4.25 -37.84
C LYS A 88 13.94 -3.46 -37.80
N LYS A 89 12.95 -3.88 -37.01
CA LYS A 89 11.71 -3.12 -36.79
C LYS A 89 11.75 -2.39 -35.44
N GLU A 90 11.48 -1.08 -35.44
CA GLU A 90 11.48 -0.26 -34.22
C GLU A 90 10.41 -0.77 -33.23
N VAL A 91 10.83 -0.96 -31.98
CA VAL A 91 10.01 -1.39 -30.84
C VAL A 91 9.75 -0.18 -29.96
N SER A 92 8.48 0.13 -29.75
CA SER A 92 8.02 1.23 -28.88
C SER A 92 7.10 0.70 -27.79
N SER A 93 6.99 1.46 -26.70
CA SER A 93 6.13 1.11 -25.57
C SER A 93 4.68 0.89 -26.02
N GLY A 94 4.09 -0.23 -25.61
CA GLY A 94 2.75 -0.66 -25.98
C GLY A 94 2.14 -1.59 -24.95
N ILE A 95 1.16 -2.39 -25.37
CA ILE A 95 0.41 -3.29 -24.48
C ILE A 95 1.29 -4.47 -24.01
N ASP A 96 2.20 -4.95 -24.85
CA ASP A 96 3.00 -6.15 -24.61
C ASP A 96 4.43 -5.86 -24.10
N CYS A 97 4.90 -4.61 -24.19
CA CYS A 97 6.25 -4.22 -23.79
C CYS A 97 6.36 -2.75 -23.38
N SER A 98 7.39 -2.41 -22.61
CA SER A 98 7.75 -1.01 -22.31
C SER A 98 9.22 -0.73 -22.55
N VAL A 99 9.48 0.43 -23.16
CA VAL A 99 10.81 1.02 -23.30
C VAL A 99 10.93 2.18 -22.31
N GLN A 100 11.93 2.12 -21.45
CA GLN A 100 12.32 3.20 -20.54
C GLN A 100 13.70 3.70 -20.96
N LYS A 101 13.88 5.02 -21.04
CA LYS A 101 15.16 5.61 -21.46
C LYS A 101 15.41 6.93 -20.77
N ASN A 102 16.68 7.21 -20.47
CA ASN A 102 17.20 8.48 -19.98
C ASN A 102 18.62 8.71 -20.55
N ASP A 103 19.28 9.80 -20.15
CA ASP A 103 20.57 10.20 -20.70
C ASP A 103 21.75 9.27 -20.33
N THR A 104 21.51 8.26 -19.48
CA THR A 104 22.56 7.34 -18.99
C THR A 104 22.19 5.86 -19.14
N SER A 105 20.95 5.54 -19.50
CA SER A 105 20.49 4.15 -19.57
C SER A 105 19.22 3.99 -20.39
N SER A 106 19.04 2.78 -20.92
CA SER A 106 17.83 2.36 -21.62
C SER A 106 17.48 0.92 -21.28
N SER A 107 16.20 0.65 -21.09
CA SER A 107 15.68 -0.66 -20.75
C SER A 107 14.47 -0.99 -21.63
N LEU A 108 14.50 -2.16 -22.26
CA LEU A 108 13.34 -2.78 -22.93
C LEU A 108 12.83 -3.93 -22.08
N GLU A 109 11.57 -3.85 -21.65
CA GLU A 109 10.89 -4.89 -20.88
C GLU A 109 9.74 -5.50 -21.69
N LEU A 110 9.75 -6.83 -21.84
CA LEU A 110 8.62 -7.62 -22.36
C LEU A 110 7.83 -8.15 -21.17
N PHE A 111 6.53 -7.87 -21.11
CA PHE A 111 5.73 -8.25 -19.94
C PHE A 111 5.39 -9.75 -19.90
N PHE A 112 5.18 -10.34 -21.07
CA PHE A 112 4.83 -11.77 -21.24
C PHE A 112 5.43 -12.30 -22.55
N ALA A 113 6.61 -12.94 -22.48
CA ALA A 113 7.33 -13.44 -23.65
C ALA A 113 6.53 -14.51 -24.42
N LYS A 114 6.35 -14.31 -25.72
CA LYS A 114 5.71 -15.27 -26.63
C LYS A 114 6.78 -15.93 -27.50
N PRO A 115 6.55 -17.13 -28.06
CA PRO A 115 7.47 -17.72 -29.05
C PRO A 115 7.73 -16.81 -30.25
N SER A 116 6.77 -15.94 -30.61
CA SER A 116 6.94 -14.93 -31.65
C SER A 116 7.90 -13.80 -31.28
N ASP A 117 8.29 -13.67 -30.00
CA ASP A 117 9.18 -12.63 -29.48
C ASP A 117 10.65 -13.03 -29.55
N SER A 118 10.98 -14.27 -29.94
CA SER A 118 12.36 -14.65 -30.26
C SER A 118 12.89 -13.82 -31.44
N GLY A 119 14.14 -13.37 -31.38
CA GLY A 119 14.80 -12.61 -32.43
C GLY A 119 15.95 -11.77 -31.88
N ASP A 120 16.63 -11.04 -32.75
CA ASP A 120 17.75 -10.18 -32.37
C ASP A 120 17.24 -8.80 -31.96
N TYR A 121 17.53 -8.42 -30.72
CA TYR A 121 17.20 -7.12 -30.18
C TYR A 121 18.43 -6.21 -30.19
N VAL A 122 18.30 -5.03 -30.80
CA VAL A 122 19.36 -4.04 -30.94
C VAL A 122 18.93 -2.73 -30.33
N CYS A 123 19.75 -2.15 -29.46
CA CYS A 123 19.59 -0.80 -28.96
C CYS A 123 20.48 0.15 -29.76
N GLU A 124 19.87 1.07 -30.50
CA GLU A 124 20.56 2.10 -31.27
C GLU A 124 20.58 3.40 -30.46
N ILE A 125 21.77 4.01 -30.34
CA ILE A 125 22.00 5.21 -29.54
C ILE A 125 22.75 6.21 -30.43
N SER A 126 22.20 7.41 -30.60
CA SER A 126 22.81 8.49 -31.37
C SER A 126 22.69 9.82 -30.63
N ASN A 127 23.50 10.80 -31.04
CA ASN A 127 23.39 12.21 -30.66
C ASN A 127 23.41 13.04 -31.97
N ASP A 128 23.31 14.37 -31.88
CA ASP A 128 23.28 15.26 -33.05
C ASP A 128 24.59 15.24 -33.90
N VAL A 129 25.55 14.37 -33.59
CA VAL A 129 26.70 14.04 -34.44
C VAL A 129 26.56 12.58 -34.88
N GLY A 130 25.97 12.40 -36.07
CA GLY A 130 25.87 11.10 -36.73
C GLY A 130 27.24 10.47 -37.03
N SER A 131 27.20 9.18 -37.28
CA SER A 131 28.32 8.28 -37.60
C SER A 131 29.44 8.88 -38.45
N ASP A 132 30.52 9.34 -37.82
CA ASP A 132 31.84 9.43 -38.44
C ASP A 132 32.83 8.89 -37.41
N ALA A 133 33.50 7.80 -37.75
CA ALA A 133 34.40 7.13 -36.82
C ALA A 133 35.67 7.99 -36.62
N LEU A 134 36.10 8.15 -35.37
CA LEU A 134 37.33 8.86 -34.99
C LEU A 134 38.30 7.84 -34.37
N THR A 135 39.52 7.74 -34.90
CA THR A 135 40.57 6.85 -34.37
C THR A 135 41.74 7.67 -33.82
N VAL A 136 42.03 7.54 -32.51
CA VAL A 136 43.15 8.25 -31.83
C VAL A 136 44.28 7.27 -31.51
N VAL A 137 45.50 7.54 -31.99
CA VAL A 137 46.65 6.61 -31.88
C VAL A 137 47.89 7.32 -31.33
N LYS A 138 48.78 6.61 -30.62
CA LYS A 138 50.07 7.16 -30.15
C LYS A 138 51.13 7.10 -31.25
N PRO A 139 52.11 8.03 -31.29
CA PRO A 139 53.23 7.95 -32.22
C PRO A 139 53.98 6.61 -32.13
N GLY A 140 54.35 6.03 -33.27
CA GLY A 140 55.10 4.78 -33.39
C GLY A 140 54.24 3.53 -33.50
N GLN A 141 52.91 3.63 -33.47
CA GLN A 141 52.02 2.46 -33.57
C GLN A 141 51.62 2.14 -35.02
N LEU A 142 51.31 0.87 -35.29
CA LEU A 142 50.70 0.44 -36.55
C LEU A 142 49.22 0.82 -36.54
N VAL A 143 48.78 1.61 -37.53
CA VAL A 143 47.36 1.95 -37.73
C VAL A 143 46.81 1.08 -38.84
N VAL A 144 45.62 0.51 -38.66
CA VAL A 144 44.96 -0.30 -39.68
C VAL A 144 43.54 0.21 -39.88
N PHE A 145 43.20 0.57 -41.11
CA PHE A 145 41.85 0.89 -41.54
C PHE A 145 41.30 -0.24 -42.41
N GLU A 146 40.03 -0.58 -42.21
CA GLU A 146 39.35 -1.64 -42.95
C GLU A 146 37.95 -1.19 -43.36
N CYS A 147 37.55 -1.54 -44.58
CA CYS A 147 36.20 -1.33 -45.09
C CYS A 147 35.72 -2.57 -45.85
N GLN A 148 34.53 -3.06 -45.49
CA GLN A 148 33.86 -4.14 -46.22
C GLN A 148 33.05 -3.55 -47.37
N ILE A 149 33.37 -3.98 -48.60
CA ILE A 149 32.84 -3.40 -49.83
C ILE A 149 32.05 -4.45 -50.61
N THR A 150 30.79 -4.12 -50.94
CA THR A 150 29.88 -5.01 -51.67
C THR A 150 29.38 -4.35 -52.95
N GLY A 151 29.35 -5.08 -54.06
CA GLY A 151 28.79 -4.62 -55.33
C GLY A 151 29.28 -5.47 -56.51
N THR A 152 28.70 -5.26 -57.69
CA THR A 152 29.00 -6.03 -58.92
C THR A 152 28.92 -5.12 -60.16
N PRO A 153 29.65 -5.42 -61.25
CA PRO A 153 30.76 -6.39 -61.38
C PRO A 153 32.05 -5.87 -60.70
N GLU A 154 33.21 -6.51 -60.91
CA GLU A 154 34.49 -6.28 -60.19
C GLU A 154 34.73 -4.82 -59.75
N ILE A 155 35.10 -4.63 -58.48
CA ILE A 155 35.26 -3.33 -57.82
C ILE A 155 36.75 -3.07 -57.58
N ASP A 156 37.21 -1.89 -57.98
CA ASP A 156 38.51 -1.38 -57.60
C ASP A 156 38.40 -0.46 -56.38
N THR A 157 39.41 -0.49 -55.50
CA THR A 157 39.41 0.29 -54.26
C THR A 157 40.64 1.18 -54.17
N TYR A 158 40.43 2.44 -53.84
CA TYR A 158 41.47 3.46 -53.74
C TYR A 158 41.41 4.12 -52.36
N TRP A 159 42.56 4.39 -51.75
CA TRP A 159 42.63 5.09 -50.47
C TRP A 159 43.16 6.50 -50.67
N PHE A 160 42.62 7.45 -49.92
CA PHE A 160 43.01 8.86 -49.97
C PHE A 160 43.24 9.41 -48.57
N ARG A 161 44.09 10.43 -48.45
CA ARG A 161 44.25 11.27 -47.26
C ARG A 161 44.16 12.75 -47.65
N ASP A 162 43.20 13.47 -47.07
CA ASP A 162 42.95 14.90 -47.32
C ASP A 162 42.89 15.23 -48.82
N GLY A 163 42.26 14.34 -49.60
CA GLY A 163 42.11 14.47 -51.05
C GLY A 163 43.29 13.96 -51.90
N ASN A 164 44.38 13.48 -51.30
CA ASN A 164 45.53 12.93 -52.01
C ASN A 164 45.52 11.40 -52.00
N GLU A 165 45.67 10.77 -53.17
CA GLU A 165 45.67 9.30 -53.29
C GLU A 165 46.91 8.68 -52.61
N ILE A 166 46.68 7.61 -51.85
CA ILE A 166 47.70 6.88 -51.11
C ILE A 166 48.11 5.65 -51.92
N SER A 167 49.38 5.60 -52.33
CA SER A 167 49.96 4.45 -53.02
C SER A 167 50.76 3.54 -52.06
N GLN A 168 50.93 2.28 -52.46
CA GLN A 168 51.77 1.30 -51.74
C GLN A 168 53.20 1.83 -51.50
N SER A 169 53.66 1.79 -50.25
CA SER A 169 54.99 2.24 -49.81
C SER A 169 55.47 1.46 -48.58
N ASP A 170 56.68 1.75 -48.09
CA ASP A 170 57.18 1.18 -46.82
C ASP A 170 56.36 1.65 -45.60
N LYS A 171 55.73 2.83 -45.69
CA LYS A 171 54.88 3.39 -44.63
C LYS A 171 53.42 2.97 -44.78
N HIS A 172 52.90 2.86 -45.99
CA HIS A 172 51.48 2.57 -46.27
C HIS A 172 51.33 1.27 -47.06
N LYS A 173 50.58 0.30 -46.54
CA LYS A 173 50.26 -0.95 -47.23
C LYS A 173 48.77 -1.07 -47.49
N VAL A 174 48.40 -1.19 -48.77
CA VAL A 174 47.01 -1.23 -49.24
C VAL A 174 46.71 -2.60 -49.82
N THR A 175 45.63 -3.24 -49.39
CA THR A 175 45.19 -4.54 -49.91
C THR A 175 43.68 -4.60 -50.08
N PHE A 176 43.20 -5.30 -51.11
CA PHE A 176 41.79 -5.63 -51.29
C PHE A 176 41.65 -7.12 -51.58
N VAL A 177 41.09 -7.87 -50.63
CA VAL A 177 40.92 -9.34 -50.71
C VAL A 177 39.56 -9.69 -50.12
N ASP A 178 38.81 -10.59 -50.75
CA ASP A 178 37.50 -11.08 -50.27
C ASP A 178 36.54 -9.96 -49.83
N SER A 179 36.40 -8.92 -50.66
CA SER A 179 35.56 -7.76 -50.39
C SER A 179 35.98 -6.88 -49.20
N LEU A 180 37.20 -7.05 -48.67
CA LEU A 180 37.74 -6.24 -47.57
C LEU A 180 38.90 -5.36 -48.07
N ALA A 181 38.70 -4.04 -48.10
CA ALA A 181 39.76 -3.07 -48.39
C ALA A 181 40.45 -2.68 -47.09
N ARG A 182 41.77 -2.82 -47.05
CA ARG A 182 42.60 -2.53 -45.87
C ARG A 182 43.74 -1.57 -46.21
N LEU A 183 43.98 -0.58 -45.34
CA LEU A 183 45.13 0.31 -45.34
C LEU A 183 45.88 0.18 -44.01
N GLU A 184 47.16 -0.19 -44.04
CA GLU A 184 48.04 -0.26 -42.87
C GLU A 184 49.07 0.89 -42.92
N ILE A 185 49.22 1.67 -41.85
CA ILE A 185 50.20 2.76 -41.69
C ILE A 185 51.20 2.38 -40.60
N SER A 186 52.43 2.12 -41.00
CA SER A 186 53.49 1.69 -40.08
C SER A 186 54.11 2.86 -39.34
N SER A 187 54.25 2.73 -38.01
CA SER A 187 54.91 3.72 -37.14
C SER A 187 54.34 5.14 -37.29
N SER A 188 53.08 5.31 -36.88
CA SER A 188 52.33 6.57 -36.99
C SER A 188 53.05 7.78 -36.38
N ASP A 189 52.89 8.95 -36.98
CA ASP A 189 53.41 10.22 -36.45
C ASP A 189 52.38 11.36 -36.65
N ILE A 190 52.61 12.53 -36.06
CA ILE A 190 51.67 13.66 -36.12
C ILE A 190 51.33 14.08 -37.57
N LYS A 191 52.22 13.85 -38.53
CA LYS A 191 52.01 14.19 -39.94
C LYS A 191 51.11 13.18 -40.66
N ASP A 192 50.75 12.09 -40.00
CA ASP A 192 49.74 11.15 -40.46
C ASP A 192 48.33 11.54 -40.02
N CYS A 193 48.17 12.61 -39.23
CA CYS A 193 46.85 13.16 -38.94
C CYS A 193 46.18 13.65 -40.23
N GLY A 194 44.88 13.39 -40.35
CA GLY A 194 44.09 13.82 -41.51
C GLY A 194 42.86 12.94 -41.72
N VAL A 195 42.05 13.31 -42.70
CA VAL A 195 40.87 12.54 -43.09
C VAL A 195 41.25 11.53 -44.15
N TYR A 196 41.13 10.26 -43.80
CA TYR A 196 41.31 9.13 -44.70
C TYR A 196 39.97 8.70 -45.26
N TYR A 197 39.92 8.32 -46.54
CA TYR A 197 38.73 7.69 -47.10
C TYR A 197 39.08 6.60 -48.10
N CYS A 198 38.26 5.56 -48.13
CA CYS A 198 38.32 4.51 -49.13
C CYS A 198 37.23 4.76 -50.16
N GLU A 199 37.60 4.85 -51.43
CA GLU A 199 36.69 4.99 -52.56
C GLU A 199 36.64 3.67 -53.34
N ALA A 200 35.44 3.09 -53.44
CA ALA A 200 35.14 1.93 -54.25
C ALA A 200 34.58 2.37 -55.60
N ARG A 201 35.11 1.84 -56.70
CA ARG A 201 34.69 2.20 -58.06
C ARG A 201 34.35 0.96 -58.88
N ASN A 202 33.27 1.04 -59.64
CA ASN A 202 32.94 0.07 -60.68
C ASN A 202 32.30 0.78 -61.89
N GLU A 203 31.85 0.03 -62.89
CA GLU A 203 31.18 0.60 -64.08
C GLU A 203 29.90 1.39 -63.76
N ALA A 204 29.26 1.17 -62.61
CA ALA A 204 28.03 1.83 -62.22
C ALA A 204 28.25 3.17 -61.50
N GLY A 205 29.45 3.41 -60.95
CA GLY A 205 29.78 4.65 -60.26
C GLY A 205 30.88 4.47 -59.21
N SER A 206 31.04 5.49 -58.36
CA SER A 206 31.91 5.45 -57.20
C SER A 206 31.17 5.81 -55.92
N GLU A 207 31.59 5.18 -54.82
CA GLU A 207 31.09 5.45 -53.47
C GLU A 207 32.28 5.47 -52.51
N SER A 208 32.20 6.28 -51.44
CA SER A 208 33.31 6.41 -50.50
C SER A 208 32.87 6.44 -49.04
N CYS A 209 33.76 6.02 -48.15
CA CYS A 209 33.60 6.17 -46.70
C CYS A 209 34.85 6.82 -46.10
N SER A 210 34.64 7.76 -45.17
CA SER A 210 35.71 8.54 -44.53
C SER A 210 35.92 8.18 -43.06
N MET A 211 37.08 8.57 -42.53
CA MET A 211 37.54 8.40 -41.14
C MET A 211 38.59 9.48 -40.86
N GLU A 212 38.59 10.08 -39.67
CA GLU A 212 39.67 10.99 -39.25
C GLU A 212 40.69 10.28 -38.35
N LEU A 213 41.97 10.36 -38.70
CA LEU A 213 43.09 9.90 -37.87
C LEU A 213 43.68 11.08 -37.09
N ARG A 214 43.81 10.91 -35.76
CA ARG A 214 44.56 11.84 -34.90
C ARG A 214 45.66 11.13 -34.13
N VAL A 215 46.89 11.61 -34.29
CA VAL A 215 48.07 11.11 -33.57
C VAL A 215 48.45 12.12 -32.48
N LYS A 216 48.41 11.69 -31.22
CA LYS A 216 48.63 12.57 -30.06
C LYS A 216 49.97 12.27 -29.38
N GLU A 217 50.92 13.19 -29.47
CA GLU A 217 52.14 13.15 -28.66
C GLU A 217 51.81 13.40 -27.17
N LEU A 218 52.43 12.63 -26.28
CA LEU A 218 52.49 12.96 -24.86
C LEU A 218 53.60 14.00 -24.69
N GLU A 219 53.24 15.25 -24.38
CA GLU A 219 54.20 16.32 -24.12
C GLU A 219 55.07 15.99 -22.90
N HIS A 220 56.38 15.86 -23.09
CA HIS A 220 57.35 16.04 -22.01
C HIS A 220 57.57 17.55 -21.82
N ARG A 221 57.21 18.09 -20.65
CA ARG A 221 57.47 19.51 -20.32
C ARG A 221 58.82 19.66 -19.63
N THR A 222 59.70 20.46 -20.23
CA THR A 222 60.93 20.98 -19.60
C THR A 222 60.62 22.36 -19.02
N VAL A 223 60.91 22.57 -17.73
CA VAL A 223 60.71 23.87 -17.05
C VAL A 223 62.06 24.58 -16.91
N PHE A 224 62.15 25.83 -17.39
CA PHE A 224 63.27 26.72 -17.08
C PHE A 224 62.97 27.52 -15.82
N ILE A 225 63.84 27.44 -14.81
CA ILE A 225 63.82 28.36 -13.68
C ILE A 225 64.77 29.51 -14.00
N SER A 226 64.27 30.74 -14.01
CA SER A 226 65.11 31.93 -13.93
C SER A 226 65.11 32.47 -12.50
N SER A 227 66.28 32.47 -11.85
CA SER A 227 66.49 33.29 -10.66
C SER A 227 67.01 34.65 -11.11
N SER A 228 66.33 35.73 -10.75
CA SER A 228 66.85 37.08 -10.96
C SER A 228 67.83 37.45 -9.84
N ASN A 229 68.98 38.02 -10.22
CA ASN A 229 69.78 38.81 -9.29
C ASN A 229 70.04 40.19 -9.91
N LYS A 230 70.08 41.21 -9.05
CA LYS A 230 69.78 42.62 -9.35
C LYS A 230 70.71 43.41 -10.29
N ASN A 231 71.67 42.79 -10.98
CA ASN A 231 72.56 43.52 -11.89
C ASN A 231 72.47 42.91 -13.29
N GLY A 232 71.84 43.65 -14.21
CA GLY A 232 71.49 43.21 -15.56
C GLY A 232 72.67 42.89 -16.48
N SER A 233 73.14 41.65 -16.41
CA SER A 233 73.99 41.04 -17.43
C SER A 233 73.38 39.71 -17.88
N ILE A 234 73.00 39.63 -19.15
CA ILE A 234 72.54 38.41 -19.82
C ILE A 234 73.74 37.47 -19.92
N MET A 235 73.68 36.32 -19.25
CA MET A 235 74.58 35.19 -19.53
C MET A 235 73.87 34.22 -20.46
N THR A 236 74.45 34.00 -21.64
CA THR A 236 74.06 32.93 -22.56
C THR A 236 74.58 31.60 -22.00
N LEU A 237 73.71 30.64 -21.72
CA LEU A 237 74.12 29.31 -21.27
C LEU A 237 74.24 28.36 -22.48
N ASP A 238 75.42 27.78 -22.63
CA ASP A 238 75.83 26.84 -23.66
C ASP A 238 75.39 25.40 -23.30
N VAL A 239 74.54 24.80 -24.14
CA VAL A 239 73.88 23.50 -23.87
C VAL A 239 74.74 22.36 -24.43
N GLN A 240 75.88 22.06 -23.80
CA GLN A 240 76.66 20.85 -24.14
C GLN A 240 77.25 20.07 -22.96
N LYS A 241 76.84 20.34 -21.71
CA LYS A 241 77.20 19.48 -20.56
C LYS A 241 76.10 19.51 -19.49
N CYS A 242 75.11 18.64 -19.61
CA CYS A 242 74.26 18.22 -18.50
C CYS A 242 74.27 16.69 -18.44
N ASP A 243 75.44 16.11 -18.16
CA ASP A 243 75.47 14.80 -17.50
C ASP A 243 75.15 15.02 -16.02
N ALA A 244 74.16 14.28 -15.53
CA ALA A 244 73.71 14.20 -14.14
C ALA A 244 73.09 15.48 -13.53
N LEU A 245 71.82 15.73 -13.88
CA LEU A 245 70.88 16.30 -12.92
C LEU A 245 69.88 15.20 -12.56
N ASP A 246 69.96 14.72 -11.32
CA ASP A 246 69.00 13.79 -10.70
C ASP A 246 67.66 14.53 -10.53
N VAL A 247 66.89 14.61 -11.62
CA VAL A 247 65.51 15.08 -11.60
C VAL A 247 64.66 13.86 -11.27
N GLY A 248 64.42 13.65 -9.97
CA GLY A 248 63.64 12.52 -9.47
C GLY A 248 62.36 12.32 -10.29
N GLU A 249 62.22 11.13 -10.86
CA GLU A 249 61.05 10.71 -11.64
C GLU A 249 59.81 10.82 -10.74
N TYR A 250 58.96 11.82 -10.95
CA TYR A 250 57.64 11.85 -10.32
C TYR A 250 56.78 10.75 -10.94
N GLN A 251 56.45 9.71 -10.16
CA GLN A 251 55.65 8.58 -10.63
C GLN A 251 54.17 8.97 -10.74
N CYS A 252 53.54 8.57 -11.86
CA CYS A 252 52.11 8.71 -12.10
C CYS A 252 51.28 8.09 -10.97
N ILE A 253 50.13 8.69 -10.67
CA ILE A 253 49.21 8.13 -9.69
C ILE A 253 48.59 6.86 -10.27
N VAL A 254 48.81 5.71 -9.64
CA VAL A 254 48.17 4.44 -10.01
C VAL A 254 47.42 3.90 -8.79
N ALA A 255 46.09 3.84 -8.89
CA ALA A 255 45.27 3.08 -7.96
C ALA A 255 45.40 1.59 -8.30
N ASN A 256 46.26 0.87 -7.58
CA ASN A 256 46.60 -0.52 -7.91
C ASN A 256 45.51 -1.50 -7.43
N GLU A 257 44.91 -1.22 -6.27
CA GLU A 257 43.76 -1.94 -5.72
C GLU A 257 42.61 -0.95 -5.61
N ARG A 258 41.60 -1.13 -6.48
CA ARG A 258 40.42 -0.28 -6.54
C ARG A 258 39.44 -0.69 -5.46
N ILE A 259 38.65 0.26 -4.98
CA ILE A 259 37.53 -0.02 -4.08
C ILE A 259 36.48 -0.88 -4.78
N GLU A 260 35.85 -1.79 -4.04
CA GLU A 260 34.86 -2.75 -4.56
C GLU A 260 33.45 -2.41 -4.06
N ASN A 261 32.42 -2.81 -4.82
CA ASN A 261 31.03 -2.64 -4.42
C ASN A 261 30.73 -3.44 -3.14
N VAL A 262 30.04 -2.82 -2.19
CA VAL A 262 29.69 -3.45 -0.91
C VAL A 262 28.18 -3.47 -0.74
N VAL A 263 27.64 -4.65 -0.44
CA VAL A 263 26.26 -4.82 0.06
C VAL A 263 26.34 -5.20 1.52
N THR A 264 25.68 -4.42 2.39
CA THR A 264 25.71 -4.63 3.84
C THR A 264 24.31 -4.49 4.44
N VAL A 265 24.18 -4.78 5.73
CA VAL A 265 22.92 -4.60 6.48
C VAL A 265 23.02 -3.44 7.46
N LEU A 266 21.87 -2.85 7.80
CA LEU A 266 21.79 -1.73 8.74
C LEU A 266 22.53 -2.03 10.06
N GLY A 267 23.31 -1.06 10.53
CA GLY A 267 24.10 -1.12 11.76
C GLY A 267 25.46 -1.80 11.64
N LYS A 268 25.82 -2.38 10.48
CA LYS A 268 27.16 -2.95 10.27
C LYS A 268 28.20 -1.88 9.94
N THR A 269 29.47 -2.21 10.17
CA THR A 269 30.60 -1.40 9.73
C THR A 269 30.96 -1.71 8.29
N VAL A 270 31.23 -0.68 7.48
CA VAL A 270 31.78 -0.80 6.13
C VAL A 270 33.10 -0.05 6.05
N GLU A 271 34.04 -0.59 5.27
CA GLU A 271 35.34 0.01 5.06
C GLU A 271 35.74 -0.13 3.59
N PHE A 272 35.94 0.99 2.91
CA PHE A 272 36.54 1.06 1.58
C PHE A 272 38.03 1.33 1.72
N LYS A 273 38.85 0.50 1.06
CA LYS A 273 40.30 0.65 1.02
C LYS A 273 40.79 0.75 -0.42
N CYS A 274 41.63 1.75 -0.68
CA CYS A 274 42.30 1.95 -1.95
C CYS A 274 43.80 2.10 -1.72
N VAL A 275 44.61 1.36 -2.47
CA VAL A 275 46.06 1.54 -2.47
C VAL A 275 46.45 2.58 -3.52
N VAL A 276 47.00 3.70 -3.06
CA VAL A 276 47.39 4.84 -3.89
C VAL A 276 48.92 4.87 -4.02
N ARG A 277 49.42 4.65 -5.24
CA ARG A 277 50.84 4.81 -5.57
C ARG A 277 51.05 6.11 -6.33
N GLY A 278 52.07 6.88 -5.98
CA GLY A 278 52.45 8.11 -6.66
C GLY A 278 53.49 8.89 -5.85
N SER A 279 54.18 9.83 -6.50
CA SER A 279 55.15 10.67 -5.79
C SER A 279 54.44 11.67 -4.86
N PRO A 280 54.93 11.88 -3.61
CA PRO A 280 54.42 12.89 -2.71
C PRO A 280 54.64 14.33 -3.25
N PRO A 281 53.85 15.32 -2.80
CA PRO A 281 52.72 15.19 -1.86
C PRO A 281 51.47 14.60 -2.53
N LEU A 282 50.88 13.59 -1.90
CA LEU A 282 49.61 12.98 -2.33
C LEU A 282 48.46 13.56 -1.50
N SER A 283 47.43 14.06 -2.18
CA SER A 283 46.18 14.51 -1.58
C SER A 283 45.07 13.53 -1.89
N ILE A 284 44.36 13.05 -0.87
CA ILE A 284 43.23 12.12 -1.01
C ILE A 284 41.93 12.81 -0.63
N GLN A 285 40.93 12.70 -1.49
CA GLN A 285 39.59 13.22 -1.28
C GLN A 285 38.55 12.16 -1.61
N TRP A 286 37.41 12.21 -0.93
CA TRP A 286 36.29 11.28 -1.12
C TRP A 286 35.04 12.03 -1.54
N GLN A 287 34.25 11.42 -2.42
CA GLN A 287 32.93 11.89 -2.83
C GLN A 287 31.89 10.82 -2.57
N LYS A 288 30.67 11.22 -2.24
CA LYS A 288 29.45 10.41 -2.26
C LYS A 288 28.47 11.05 -3.24
N ASP A 289 28.04 10.29 -4.26
CA ASP A 289 27.08 10.75 -5.27
C ASP A 289 27.47 12.12 -5.86
N GLU A 290 28.75 12.25 -6.28
CA GLU A 290 29.39 13.49 -6.80
C GLU A 290 29.54 14.65 -5.80
N ASN A 291 29.09 14.50 -4.55
CA ASN A 291 29.27 15.49 -3.50
C ASN A 291 30.50 15.18 -2.66
N TRP A 292 31.33 16.20 -2.43
CA TRP A 292 32.52 16.05 -1.59
C TRP A 292 32.16 15.75 -0.15
N ILE A 293 32.74 14.69 0.39
CA ILE A 293 32.67 14.40 1.81
C ILE A 293 33.72 15.30 2.46
N LEU A 294 33.31 16.40 3.08
CA LEU A 294 34.21 17.38 3.71
C LEU A 294 34.37 17.09 5.21
N GLU A 295 33.26 17.11 5.95
CA GLU A 295 33.17 16.76 7.37
C GLU A 295 31.86 15.99 7.59
N ASP A 296 31.98 14.71 7.90
CA ASP A 296 30.84 13.86 8.25
C ASP A 296 31.23 13.04 9.49
N PRO A 297 30.60 13.24 10.65
CA PRO A 297 30.96 12.54 11.88
C PRO A 297 30.65 11.05 11.84
N SER A 298 29.79 10.60 10.91
CA SER A 298 29.47 9.18 10.71
C SER A 298 30.51 8.46 9.82
N ILE A 299 31.44 9.21 9.22
CA ILE A 299 32.43 8.69 8.26
C ILE A 299 33.85 9.05 8.70
N GLU A 300 34.63 8.03 9.01
CA GLU A 300 36.05 8.14 9.32
C GLU A 300 36.87 8.03 8.02
N ARG A 301 37.81 8.96 7.81
CA ARG A 301 38.72 8.94 6.64
C ARG A 301 40.16 8.99 7.10
N THR A 302 41.01 8.14 6.53
CA THR A 302 42.45 8.14 6.80
C THR A 302 43.24 7.94 5.51
N PHE A 303 44.44 8.49 5.47
CA PHE A 303 45.44 8.17 4.45
C PHE A 303 46.77 7.92 5.15
N LEU A 304 47.14 6.65 5.28
CA LEU A 304 48.36 6.23 5.97
C LEU A 304 49.05 5.15 5.16
N ASN A 305 50.38 5.23 5.04
CA ASN A 305 51.20 4.23 4.35
C ASN A 305 50.67 3.89 2.94
N SER A 306 50.27 4.92 2.17
CA SER A 306 49.72 4.78 0.82
C SER A 306 48.35 4.09 0.72
N ILE A 307 47.63 3.90 1.84
CA ILE A 307 46.29 3.33 1.87
C ILE A 307 45.28 4.42 2.23
N ALA A 308 44.40 4.74 1.28
CA ALA A 308 43.24 5.59 1.51
C ALA A 308 42.10 4.73 2.05
N THR A 309 41.61 5.06 3.24
CA THR A 309 40.52 4.34 3.90
C THR A 309 39.35 5.26 4.16
N LEU A 310 38.14 4.85 3.77
CA LEU A 310 36.88 5.43 4.21
C LEU A 310 36.10 4.37 4.99
N ARG A 311 35.80 4.65 6.26
CA ARG A 311 35.13 3.73 7.17
C ARG A 311 33.83 4.35 7.69
N ILE A 312 32.76 3.58 7.62
CA ILE A 312 31.44 3.92 8.15
C ILE A 312 31.20 2.96 9.33
N PRO A 313 31.40 3.39 10.59
CA PRO A 313 31.31 2.50 11.75
C PRO A 313 29.92 1.86 11.92
N VAL A 314 28.87 2.63 11.63
CA VAL A 314 27.46 2.21 11.75
C VAL A 314 26.71 2.61 10.48
N CYS A 315 26.44 1.65 9.60
CA CYS A 315 25.69 1.91 8.38
C CYS A 315 24.21 2.19 8.67
N GLU A 316 23.66 3.14 7.92
CA GLU A 316 22.27 3.58 7.90
C GLU A 316 21.85 3.70 6.42
N SER A 317 20.56 3.78 6.12
CA SER A 317 20.09 3.84 4.72
C SER A 317 20.67 5.02 3.94
N ILE A 318 20.88 6.17 4.59
CA ILE A 318 21.46 7.38 3.98
C ILE A 318 22.89 7.18 3.45
N HIS A 319 23.60 6.18 3.95
CA HIS A 319 24.96 5.85 3.52
C HIS A 319 24.98 5.11 2.17
N SER A 320 23.85 4.60 1.67
CA SER A 320 23.81 3.99 0.34
C SER A 320 24.12 5.03 -0.74
N GLY A 321 24.92 4.67 -1.73
CA GLY A 321 25.33 5.57 -2.81
C GLY A 321 26.67 5.19 -3.44
N ARG A 322 27.10 5.98 -4.42
CA ARG A 322 28.38 5.80 -5.10
C ARG A 322 29.48 6.58 -4.38
N TYR A 323 30.48 5.87 -3.89
CA TYR A 323 31.68 6.45 -3.27
C TYR A 323 32.81 6.52 -4.28
N THR A 324 33.44 7.68 -4.40
CA THR A 324 34.60 7.91 -5.26
C THR A 324 35.80 8.32 -4.41
N CYS A 325 36.90 7.58 -4.51
CA CYS A 325 38.19 7.98 -3.97
C CYS A 325 38.99 8.68 -5.06
N GLN A 326 39.44 9.90 -4.79
CA GLN A 326 40.26 10.70 -5.69
C GLN A 326 41.63 10.96 -5.07
N ALA A 327 42.68 10.62 -5.80
CA ALA A 327 44.06 10.92 -5.46
C ALA A 327 44.62 11.99 -6.41
N VAL A 328 45.32 12.98 -5.87
CA VAL A 328 45.88 14.12 -6.63
C VAL A 328 47.32 14.39 -6.20
N ASN A 329 48.19 14.65 -7.16
CA ASN A 329 49.55 15.17 -6.99
C ASN A 329 49.91 16.09 -8.16
N GLU A 330 51.16 16.54 -8.23
CA GLU A 330 51.64 17.42 -9.31
C GLU A 330 51.61 16.77 -10.70
N ALA A 331 51.60 15.43 -10.79
CA ALA A 331 51.54 14.69 -12.04
C ALA A 331 50.10 14.53 -12.58
N GLY A 332 49.07 14.71 -11.74
CA GLY A 332 47.67 14.64 -12.16
C GLY A 332 46.74 14.11 -11.08
N GLN A 333 45.59 13.59 -11.52
CA GLN A 333 44.56 13.02 -10.67
C GLN A 333 44.14 11.65 -11.17
N GLU A 334 43.82 10.74 -10.24
CA GLU A 334 43.25 9.42 -10.54
C GLU A 334 42.05 9.16 -9.63
N LYS A 335 41.04 8.43 -10.14
CA LYS A 335 39.81 8.11 -9.42
C LYS A 335 39.51 6.61 -9.45
N CYS A 336 38.96 6.11 -8.35
CA CYS A 336 38.26 4.82 -8.34
C CYS A 336 36.91 4.98 -7.63
N PHE A 337 35.94 4.15 -7.99
CA PHE A 337 34.57 4.24 -7.47
C PHE A 337 34.03 2.87 -7.07
N ALA A 338 33.15 2.86 -6.08
CA ALA A 338 32.39 1.70 -5.63
C ALA A 338 31.01 2.13 -5.11
N THR A 339 30.04 1.24 -5.19
CA THR A 339 28.69 1.47 -4.67
C THR A 339 28.52 0.78 -3.33
N LEU A 340 27.96 1.50 -2.34
CA LEU A 340 27.45 0.94 -1.10
C LEU A 340 25.94 0.77 -1.19
N VAL A 341 25.44 -0.42 -0.90
CA VAL A 341 24.01 -0.69 -0.72
C VAL A 341 23.77 -1.18 0.70
N VAL A 342 23.03 -0.40 1.50
CA VAL A 342 22.62 -0.77 2.86
C VAL A 342 21.22 -1.37 2.81
N GLN A 343 21.08 -2.63 3.23
CA GLN A 343 19.84 -3.38 3.24
C GLN A 343 19.20 -3.39 4.64
N GLU A 344 17.88 -3.23 4.69
CA GLU A 344 17.07 -3.16 5.90
C GLU A 344 16.14 -4.38 5.98
N PRO A 345 16.00 -5.03 7.15
CA PRO A 345 14.97 -6.04 7.34
C PRO A 345 13.58 -5.40 7.27
N PRO A 346 12.51 -6.18 7.04
CA PRO A 346 11.17 -5.64 6.98
C PRO A 346 10.77 -5.04 8.33
N ILE A 347 10.11 -3.89 8.31
CA ILE A 347 9.56 -3.23 9.50
C ILE A 347 8.10 -2.86 9.26
N PHE A 348 7.27 -2.85 10.31
CA PHE A 348 5.89 -2.37 10.21
C PHE A 348 5.85 -0.90 10.60
N ILE A 349 5.77 -0.03 9.59
CA ILE A 349 5.61 1.42 9.76
C ILE A 349 4.23 1.70 10.37
N GLU A 350 3.20 1.04 9.84
CA GLU A 350 1.86 1.01 10.42
C GLU A 350 1.53 -0.44 10.76
N SER A 351 1.28 -0.70 12.04
CA SER A 351 0.89 -2.02 12.53
C SER A 351 -0.59 -2.30 12.25
N LEU A 352 -0.98 -3.58 12.32
CA LEU A 352 -2.38 -3.97 12.27
C LEU A 352 -3.11 -3.47 13.53
N GLU A 353 -4.32 -2.97 13.35
CA GLU A 353 -5.21 -2.56 14.45
C GLU A 353 -6.34 -3.58 14.65
N PRO A 354 -6.79 -3.80 15.90
CA PRO A 354 -7.99 -4.60 16.18
C PRO A 354 -9.21 -4.03 15.47
N MET A 355 -10.09 -4.91 14.99
CA MET A 355 -11.27 -4.51 14.23
C MET A 355 -12.52 -5.26 14.71
N GLU A 356 -13.60 -4.52 14.95
CA GLU A 356 -14.94 -5.07 15.20
C GLU A 356 -15.83 -4.81 13.97
N VAL A 357 -16.41 -5.85 13.41
CA VAL A 357 -17.26 -5.74 12.19
C VAL A 357 -18.57 -6.50 12.34
N THR A 358 -19.54 -6.21 11.47
CA THR A 358 -20.81 -6.97 11.43
C THR A 358 -20.69 -8.19 10.52
N ALA A 359 -21.35 -9.28 10.89
CA ALA A 359 -21.44 -10.48 10.06
C ALA A 359 -22.02 -10.15 8.67
N GLY A 360 -21.34 -10.61 7.62
CA GLY A 360 -21.69 -10.35 6.23
C GLY A 360 -20.95 -9.17 5.59
N ASP A 361 -20.35 -8.28 6.39
CA ASP A 361 -19.57 -7.15 5.88
C ASP A 361 -18.26 -7.62 5.22
N ALA A 362 -17.73 -6.79 4.32
CA ALA A 362 -16.40 -6.95 3.78
C ALA A 362 -15.37 -6.23 4.66
N VAL A 363 -14.22 -6.86 4.88
CA VAL A 363 -13.12 -6.34 5.72
C VAL A 363 -11.83 -6.27 4.93
N CYS A 364 -11.00 -5.23 5.16
CA CYS A 364 -9.58 -5.21 4.78
C CYS A 364 -8.73 -4.95 6.02
N LEU A 365 -7.98 -5.96 6.45
CA LEU A 365 -6.92 -5.79 7.43
C LEU A 365 -5.70 -5.22 6.70
N LYS A 366 -5.24 -4.04 7.10
CA LYS A 366 -4.22 -3.28 6.37
C LYS A 366 -3.07 -2.89 7.30
N CYS A 367 -1.85 -2.99 6.79
CA CYS A 367 -0.64 -2.51 7.46
C CYS A 367 0.36 -1.97 6.43
N GLN A 368 1.29 -1.12 6.87
CA GLN A 368 2.33 -0.53 6.04
C GLN A 368 3.69 -1.09 6.44
N ILE A 369 4.41 -1.62 5.45
CA ILE A 369 5.67 -2.33 5.60
C ILE A 369 6.77 -1.54 4.89
N GLY A 370 7.85 -1.25 5.62
CA GLY A 370 9.11 -0.72 5.11
C GLY A 370 10.20 -1.79 5.07
N GLY A 371 11.38 -1.42 4.57
CA GLY A 371 12.53 -2.31 4.43
C GLY A 371 12.93 -2.53 2.98
N THR A 372 14.04 -3.23 2.76
CA THR A 372 14.60 -3.43 1.42
C THR A 372 13.83 -4.50 0.63
N PRO A 373 13.44 -4.24 -0.63
CA PRO A 373 12.86 -5.24 -1.53
C PRO A 373 13.83 -6.41 -1.86
N GLU A 374 13.36 -7.61 -2.22
CA GLU A 374 11.96 -8.03 -2.37
C GLU A 374 11.36 -8.53 -1.05
N ILE A 375 10.27 -7.90 -0.59
CA ILE A 375 9.58 -8.29 0.64
C ILE A 375 8.44 -9.28 0.32
N LYS A 376 8.52 -10.47 0.91
CA LYS A 376 7.49 -11.51 0.86
C LYS A 376 6.53 -11.33 2.04
N VAL A 377 5.26 -11.12 1.74
CA VAL A 377 4.20 -11.01 2.75
C VAL A 377 3.40 -12.29 2.84
N SER A 378 3.12 -12.73 4.07
CA SER A 378 2.31 -13.90 4.37
C SER A 378 1.37 -13.64 5.53
N TRP A 379 0.15 -14.17 5.46
CA TRP A 379 -0.88 -13.98 6.47
C TRP A 379 -1.16 -15.29 7.21
N PHE A 380 -1.45 -15.17 8.50
CA PHE A 380 -1.79 -16.27 9.38
C PHE A 380 -3.03 -15.91 10.19
N LYS A 381 -3.84 -16.92 10.52
CA LYS A 381 -4.94 -16.82 11.46
C LYS A 381 -4.69 -17.83 12.57
N ALA A 382 -4.54 -17.36 13.81
CA ALA A 382 -3.83 -18.07 14.86
C ALA A 382 -2.46 -18.55 14.32
N ASP A 383 -2.20 -19.86 14.28
CA ASP A 383 -0.96 -20.43 13.73
C ASP A 383 -1.10 -20.98 12.30
N GLY A 384 -2.31 -20.94 11.73
CA GLY A 384 -2.60 -21.47 10.40
C GLY A 384 -2.30 -20.44 9.31
N LYS A 385 -1.47 -20.81 8.32
CA LYS A 385 -1.22 -19.95 7.15
C LYS A 385 -2.51 -19.77 6.33
N VAL A 386 -2.91 -18.52 6.14
CA VAL A 386 -4.07 -18.13 5.32
C VAL A 386 -3.73 -18.34 3.84
N ARG A 387 -4.67 -18.92 3.10
CA ARG A 387 -4.55 -19.16 1.66
C ARG A 387 -5.52 -18.27 0.91
N SER A 388 -5.12 -17.86 -0.29
CA SER A 388 -6.00 -17.09 -1.18
C SER A 388 -7.20 -17.93 -1.60
N SER A 389 -8.37 -17.32 -1.63
CA SER A 389 -9.64 -17.92 -2.05
C SER A 389 -10.55 -16.85 -2.68
N PRO A 390 -11.68 -17.22 -3.31
CA PRO A 390 -12.62 -16.22 -3.83
C PRO A 390 -13.15 -15.23 -2.77
N THR A 391 -13.20 -15.67 -1.50
CA THR A 391 -13.69 -14.86 -0.37
C THR A 391 -12.56 -14.22 0.43
N CYS A 392 -11.30 -14.56 0.15
CA CYS A 392 -10.12 -14.10 0.89
C CYS A 392 -8.99 -13.76 -0.09
N LYS A 393 -8.69 -12.47 -0.26
CA LYS A 393 -7.65 -11.99 -1.17
C LYS A 393 -6.53 -11.30 -0.39
N MET A 394 -5.29 -11.52 -0.81
CA MET A 394 -4.11 -10.87 -0.26
C MET A 394 -3.45 -10.03 -1.34
N GLU A 395 -3.16 -8.78 -1.01
CA GLU A 395 -2.52 -7.83 -1.91
C GLU A 395 -1.32 -7.20 -1.19
N PHE A 396 -0.21 -7.05 -1.91
CA PHE A 396 0.95 -6.30 -1.44
C PHE A 396 1.45 -5.40 -2.55
N PHE A 397 1.39 -4.08 -2.34
CA PHE A 397 1.78 -3.09 -3.33
C PHE A 397 2.33 -1.84 -2.65
N LYS A 398 3.50 -1.36 -3.10
CA LYS A 398 4.15 -0.15 -2.56
C LYS A 398 4.23 -0.12 -1.02
N GLY A 399 4.61 -1.25 -0.41
CA GLY A 399 4.71 -1.40 1.03
C GLY A 399 3.38 -1.59 1.76
N THR A 400 2.22 -1.43 1.11
CA THR A 400 0.92 -1.69 1.72
C THR A 400 0.55 -3.16 1.58
N ALA A 401 0.38 -3.86 2.70
CA ALA A 401 -0.20 -5.21 2.73
C ALA A 401 -1.67 -5.13 3.15
N CYS A 402 -2.57 -5.76 2.37
CA CYS A 402 -3.99 -5.89 2.71
C CYS A 402 -4.46 -7.34 2.60
N LEU A 403 -5.18 -7.79 3.62
CA LEU A 403 -5.97 -9.01 3.62
C LEU A 403 -7.45 -8.65 3.53
N LYS A 404 -8.08 -8.93 2.38
CA LYS A 404 -9.50 -8.66 2.12
C LYS A 404 -10.34 -9.90 2.37
N LEU A 405 -11.32 -9.81 3.25
CA LEU A 405 -12.38 -10.80 3.46
C LEU A 405 -13.67 -10.25 2.86
N ALA A 406 -14.28 -10.96 1.90
CA ALA A 406 -15.41 -10.44 1.13
C ALA A 406 -16.74 -10.46 1.90
N LYS A 407 -16.94 -11.45 2.75
CA LYS A 407 -18.10 -11.61 3.63
C LYS A 407 -17.65 -12.30 4.91
N VAL A 408 -17.58 -11.54 5.98
CA VAL A 408 -17.08 -12.04 7.27
C VAL A 408 -18.16 -12.85 7.99
N ALA A 409 -17.78 -13.99 8.55
CA ALA A 409 -18.64 -14.86 9.35
C ALA A 409 -18.04 -15.09 10.75
N LYS A 410 -18.81 -15.71 11.66
CA LYS A 410 -18.32 -16.07 13.01
C LYS A 410 -17.06 -16.95 12.97
N SER A 411 -16.91 -17.77 11.92
CA SER A 411 -15.72 -18.59 11.69
C SER A 411 -14.45 -17.78 11.39
N ASP A 412 -14.58 -16.50 11.05
CA ASP A 412 -13.45 -15.61 10.75
C ASP A 412 -12.94 -14.86 11.99
N ILE A 413 -13.63 -14.96 13.13
CA ILE A 413 -13.15 -14.41 14.40
C ILE A 413 -11.79 -15.03 14.75
N GLY A 414 -10.86 -14.19 15.20
CA GLY A 414 -9.57 -14.64 15.72
C GLY A 414 -8.44 -13.63 15.54
N GLU A 415 -7.26 -14.02 16.00
CA GLU A 415 -6.03 -13.25 15.83
C GLU A 415 -5.47 -13.47 14.41
N TYR A 416 -5.21 -12.39 13.70
CA TYR A 416 -4.54 -12.39 12.40
C TYR A 416 -3.13 -11.86 12.54
N THR A 417 -2.16 -12.55 11.94
CA THR A 417 -0.76 -12.12 11.86
C THR A 417 -0.39 -11.84 10.43
N CYS A 418 0.12 -10.65 10.15
CA CYS A 418 0.84 -10.34 8.92
C CYS A 418 2.35 -10.52 9.18
N LYS A 419 3.01 -11.40 8.43
CA LYS A 419 4.47 -11.62 8.47
C LYS A 419 5.09 -11.13 7.17
N ALA A 420 6.12 -10.30 7.29
CA ALA A 420 6.93 -9.79 6.19
C ALA A 420 8.36 -10.32 6.30
N GLU A 421 8.94 -10.75 5.18
CA GLU A 421 10.27 -11.38 5.14
C GLU A 421 11.05 -10.95 3.88
N ASN A 422 12.34 -10.64 4.03
CA ASN A 422 13.28 -10.44 2.93
C ASN A 422 14.58 -11.23 3.22
N SER A 423 15.62 -11.05 2.41
CA SER A 423 16.92 -11.74 2.59
C SER A 423 17.65 -11.39 3.90
N ILE A 424 17.26 -10.30 4.57
CA ILE A 424 17.93 -9.79 5.77
C ILE A 424 17.24 -10.26 7.04
N GLY A 425 15.91 -10.37 7.02
CA GLY A 425 15.16 -10.82 8.19
C GLY A 425 13.67 -10.82 7.98
N SER A 426 12.95 -10.90 9.10
CA SER A 426 11.49 -10.91 9.11
C SER A 426 10.92 -10.12 10.27
N ALA A 427 9.76 -9.51 10.06
CA ALA A 427 8.95 -8.91 11.11
C ALA A 427 7.52 -9.44 11.05
N SER A 428 6.74 -9.21 12.10
CA SER A 428 5.32 -9.54 12.12
C SER A 428 4.52 -8.51 12.90
N SER A 429 3.27 -8.31 12.48
CA SER A 429 2.26 -7.51 13.18
C SER A 429 1.00 -8.34 13.36
N ARG A 430 0.26 -8.13 14.45
CA ARG A 430 -0.92 -8.92 14.82
C ARG A 430 -2.10 -8.04 15.19
N CYS A 431 -3.31 -8.47 14.87
CA CYS A 431 -4.53 -7.86 15.40
C CYS A 431 -5.63 -8.89 15.66
N LEU A 432 -6.60 -8.52 16.48
CA LEU A 432 -7.80 -9.30 16.73
C LEU A 432 -8.95 -8.82 15.84
N LEU A 433 -9.57 -9.75 15.09
CA LEU A 433 -10.82 -9.52 14.39
C LEU A 433 -11.98 -10.09 15.21
N THR A 434 -12.92 -9.24 15.60
CA THR A 434 -14.19 -9.65 16.22
C THR A 434 -15.36 -9.40 15.27
N VAL A 435 -16.37 -10.25 15.35
CA VAL A 435 -17.54 -10.21 14.46
C VAL A 435 -18.78 -10.16 15.32
N GLN A 436 -19.56 -9.10 15.15
CA GLN A 436 -20.85 -8.91 15.77
C GLN A 436 -21.97 -9.34 14.82
N ASP A 437 -23.04 -9.83 15.40
CA ASP A 437 -24.19 -10.37 14.70
C ASP A 437 -25.46 -10.00 15.44
N VAL A 438 -26.62 -10.30 14.87
CA VAL A 438 -27.88 -10.24 15.60
C VAL A 438 -27.91 -11.32 16.71
N PRO A 439 -28.71 -11.14 17.77
CA PRO A 439 -28.82 -12.14 18.83
C PRO A 439 -29.37 -13.48 18.30
N GLY A 440 -29.09 -14.56 19.02
CA GLY A 440 -29.69 -15.86 18.77
C GLY A 440 -31.20 -15.91 19.10
N PRO A 441 -31.87 -17.05 18.84
CA PRO A 441 -33.26 -17.25 19.24
C PRO A 441 -33.39 -17.21 20.77
N VAL A 442 -34.49 -16.62 21.27
CA VAL A 442 -34.85 -16.72 22.70
C VAL A 442 -35.12 -18.17 23.08
N LYS A 443 -34.89 -18.52 24.35
CA LYS A 443 -35.13 -19.89 24.83
C LYS A 443 -36.46 -19.97 25.59
N ASN A 444 -37.02 -21.18 25.69
CA ASN A 444 -38.13 -21.50 26.58
C ASN A 444 -39.33 -20.53 26.52
N LEU A 445 -39.71 -20.08 25.32
CA LEU A 445 -40.90 -19.23 25.14
C LEU A 445 -42.17 -19.99 25.54
N GLN A 446 -42.87 -19.50 26.55
CA GLN A 446 -44.05 -20.12 27.11
C GLN A 446 -45.10 -19.11 27.52
N VAL A 447 -46.36 -19.55 27.57
CA VAL A 447 -47.46 -18.77 28.14
C VAL A 447 -47.52 -19.03 29.64
N VAL A 448 -47.42 -17.97 30.43
CA VAL A 448 -47.44 -18.05 31.90
C VAL A 448 -48.85 -17.78 32.45
N ASP A 449 -49.57 -16.83 31.87
CA ASP A 449 -50.92 -16.47 32.33
C ASP A 449 -51.85 -16.00 31.22
N THR A 450 -53.16 -16.12 31.46
CA THR A 450 -54.20 -15.72 30.52
C THR A 450 -55.36 -15.06 31.25
N ALA A 451 -55.81 -13.92 30.73
CA ALA A 451 -57.00 -13.23 31.21
C ALA A 451 -57.84 -12.69 30.04
N ASP A 452 -58.99 -12.11 30.36
CA ASP A 452 -59.89 -11.56 29.36
C ASP A 452 -59.21 -10.36 28.66
N GLY A 453 -58.83 -10.54 27.40
CA GLY A 453 -58.20 -9.51 26.59
C GLY A 453 -56.67 -9.39 26.75
N GLU A 454 -56.04 -10.29 27.52
CA GLU A 454 -54.60 -10.28 27.71
C GLU A 454 -54.00 -11.69 27.88
N VAL A 455 -52.74 -11.85 27.47
CA VAL A 455 -51.96 -13.09 27.62
C VAL A 455 -50.55 -12.71 28.05
N SER A 456 -50.10 -13.25 29.18
CA SER A 456 -48.73 -13.09 29.66
C SER A 456 -47.85 -14.22 29.15
N ILE A 457 -46.72 -13.85 28.54
CA ILE A 457 -45.71 -14.76 28.02
C ILE A 457 -44.37 -14.50 28.72
N ALA A 458 -43.56 -15.54 28.85
CA ALA A 458 -42.21 -15.47 29.38
C ALA A 458 -41.26 -16.32 28.52
N TRP A 459 -40.00 -15.93 28.51
CA TRP A 459 -38.92 -16.62 27.80
C TRP A 459 -37.62 -16.50 28.60
N GLU A 460 -36.55 -17.05 28.06
CA GLU A 460 -35.19 -16.89 28.54
C GLU A 460 -34.34 -16.19 27.48
N GLU A 461 -33.29 -15.51 27.95
CA GLU A 461 -32.34 -14.84 27.05
C GLU A 461 -31.70 -15.85 26.07
N PRO A 462 -31.39 -15.44 24.83
CA PRO A 462 -30.62 -16.24 23.89
C PRO A 462 -29.30 -16.73 24.49
N GLU A 463 -28.85 -17.91 24.06
CA GLU A 463 -27.52 -18.43 24.43
C GLU A 463 -26.37 -17.55 23.92
N ASN A 464 -26.59 -16.83 22.82
CA ASN A 464 -25.61 -15.93 22.22
C ASN A 464 -26.28 -14.58 21.91
N ASP A 465 -25.72 -13.49 22.43
CA ASP A 465 -26.19 -12.12 22.22
C ASP A 465 -25.71 -11.50 20.89
N GLY A 466 -24.92 -12.26 20.11
CA GLY A 466 -24.32 -11.79 18.86
C GLY A 466 -23.06 -10.94 19.07
N GLY A 467 -22.44 -10.96 20.26
CA GLY A 467 -21.25 -10.15 20.57
C GLY A 467 -21.57 -8.69 20.89
N SER A 468 -22.85 -8.35 21.06
CA SER A 468 -23.33 -7.06 21.55
C SER A 468 -24.48 -7.30 22.51
N LYS A 469 -24.48 -6.59 23.64
CA LYS A 469 -25.54 -6.66 24.64
C LYS A 469 -26.93 -6.57 24.02
N ILE A 470 -27.86 -7.36 24.54
CA ILE A 470 -29.28 -7.27 24.21
C ILE A 470 -29.81 -5.94 24.74
N LEU A 471 -30.53 -5.22 23.89
CA LEU A 471 -31.12 -3.91 24.19
C LEU A 471 -32.61 -4.00 24.51
N ALA A 472 -33.32 -4.93 23.86
CA ALA A 472 -34.74 -5.16 24.05
C ALA A 472 -35.18 -6.49 23.41
N TYR A 473 -36.43 -6.88 23.66
CA TYR A 473 -37.14 -7.94 22.97
C TYR A 473 -38.29 -7.36 22.15
N VAL A 474 -38.50 -7.94 20.96
CA VAL A 474 -39.61 -7.63 20.08
C VAL A 474 -40.64 -8.74 20.22
N VAL A 475 -41.86 -8.37 20.60
CA VAL A 475 -42.99 -9.29 20.77
C VAL A 475 -44.03 -8.97 19.72
N GLU A 476 -44.44 -10.00 18.99
CA GLU A 476 -45.51 -9.92 18.00
C GLU A 476 -46.59 -10.96 18.31
N ARG A 477 -47.82 -10.64 17.90
CA ARG A 477 -49.00 -11.49 18.06
C ARG A 477 -49.70 -11.70 16.73
N ARG A 478 -50.34 -12.85 16.57
CA ARG A 478 -51.17 -13.15 15.40
C ARG A 478 -52.45 -13.87 15.82
N ASP A 479 -53.59 -13.28 15.49
CA ASP A 479 -54.88 -13.99 15.57
C ASP A 479 -54.84 -15.16 14.58
N ILE A 480 -55.16 -16.39 15.00
CA ILE A 480 -55.07 -17.58 14.14
C ILE A 480 -55.99 -17.50 12.90
N LYS A 481 -57.01 -16.63 12.93
CA LYS A 481 -57.90 -16.37 11.80
C LYS A 481 -57.24 -15.45 10.75
N ARG A 482 -56.16 -14.76 11.11
CA ARG A 482 -55.38 -13.86 10.26
C ARG A 482 -54.04 -14.48 9.90
N LYS A 483 -53.48 -14.07 8.75
CA LYS A 483 -52.15 -14.52 8.32
C LYS A 483 -51.02 -13.60 8.79
N THR A 484 -51.33 -12.36 9.16
CA THR A 484 -50.36 -11.31 9.47
C THR A 484 -50.04 -11.21 10.94
N TRP A 485 -48.75 -11.07 11.25
CA TRP A 485 -48.27 -10.70 12.59
C TRP A 485 -48.51 -9.21 12.85
N THR A 486 -48.78 -8.87 14.11
CA THR A 486 -49.00 -7.50 14.58
C THR A 486 -48.06 -7.25 15.75
N LEU A 487 -47.36 -6.12 15.74
CA LEU A 487 -46.47 -5.71 16.82
C LEU A 487 -47.26 -5.52 18.12
N ALA A 488 -46.78 -6.16 19.20
CA ALA A 488 -47.25 -5.88 20.56
C ALA A 488 -46.30 -4.89 21.25
N THR A 489 -44.98 -5.11 21.13
CA THR A 489 -43.94 -4.18 21.59
C THR A 489 -42.62 -4.47 20.86
N ASP A 490 -41.77 -3.46 20.70
CA ASP A 490 -40.39 -3.57 20.20
C ASP A 490 -39.32 -3.15 21.24
N CYS A 491 -39.77 -2.88 22.46
CA CYS A 491 -38.98 -2.27 23.54
C CYS A 491 -39.12 -2.99 24.89
N ALA A 492 -39.54 -4.26 24.92
CA ALA A 492 -39.56 -5.03 26.16
C ALA A 492 -38.13 -5.18 26.71
N ASP A 493 -37.92 -4.77 27.96
CA ASP A 493 -36.62 -4.76 28.66
C ASP A 493 -36.43 -5.95 29.60
N SER A 494 -37.45 -6.77 29.76
CA SER A 494 -37.47 -7.99 30.58
C SER A 494 -37.82 -9.22 29.74
N THR A 495 -37.56 -10.40 30.29
CA THR A 495 -37.85 -11.70 29.63
C THR A 495 -39.28 -12.18 29.86
N GLU A 496 -40.19 -11.24 30.13
CA GLU A 496 -41.62 -11.47 30.28
C GLU A 496 -42.39 -10.28 29.71
N TYR A 497 -43.58 -10.54 29.19
CA TYR A 497 -44.42 -9.48 28.65
C TYR A 497 -45.90 -9.86 28.68
N CYS A 498 -46.75 -8.95 29.17
CA CYS A 498 -48.19 -9.08 29.10
C CYS A 498 -48.72 -8.44 27.82
N VAL A 499 -49.17 -9.26 26.87
CA VAL A 499 -49.76 -8.83 25.62
C VAL A 499 -51.23 -8.48 25.85
N THR A 500 -51.58 -7.21 25.74
CA THR A 500 -52.94 -6.69 25.97
C THR A 500 -53.68 -6.36 24.65
N GLY A 501 -54.96 -5.96 24.75
CA GLY A 501 -55.77 -5.57 23.59
C GLY A 501 -56.19 -6.74 22.69
N LEU A 502 -56.25 -7.94 23.26
CA LEU A 502 -56.69 -9.15 22.57
C LEU A 502 -58.22 -9.22 22.52
N GLN A 503 -58.75 -9.84 21.46
CA GLN A 503 -60.20 -10.03 21.35
C GLN A 503 -60.64 -11.20 22.23
N LYS A 504 -61.72 -10.99 22.99
CA LYS A 504 -62.32 -12.03 23.83
C LYS A 504 -62.65 -13.27 22.99
N ASP A 505 -62.33 -14.44 23.53
CA ASP A 505 -62.55 -15.76 22.91
C ASP A 505 -61.82 -16.01 21.57
N SER A 506 -60.94 -15.10 21.12
CA SER A 506 -60.03 -15.37 20.01
C SER A 506 -58.77 -16.11 20.49
N LYS A 507 -58.19 -16.90 19.56
CA LYS A 507 -56.94 -17.63 19.77
C LYS A 507 -55.79 -16.92 19.06
N TYR A 508 -54.65 -16.83 19.73
CA TYR A 508 -53.46 -16.13 19.26
C TYR A 508 -52.23 -17.02 19.30
N LEU A 509 -51.33 -16.81 18.35
CA LEU A 509 -49.93 -17.23 18.44
C LEU A 509 -49.09 -15.99 18.77
N PHE A 510 -48.01 -16.20 19.51
CA PHE A 510 -47.05 -15.16 19.85
C PHE A 510 -45.69 -15.55 19.31
N ARG A 511 -44.88 -14.55 18.97
CA ARG A 511 -43.47 -14.77 18.66
C ARG A 511 -42.62 -13.68 19.27
N VAL A 512 -41.41 -14.06 19.65
CA VAL A 512 -40.46 -13.18 20.32
C VAL A 512 -39.09 -13.33 19.66
N CYS A 513 -38.40 -12.21 19.47
CA CYS A 513 -36.97 -12.19 19.17
C CYS A 513 -36.23 -11.18 20.05
N ALA A 514 -34.96 -11.44 20.35
CA ALA A 514 -34.08 -10.50 21.02
C ALA A 514 -33.48 -9.51 20.00
N ARG A 515 -33.18 -8.29 20.44
CA ARG A 515 -32.62 -7.22 19.62
C ARG A 515 -31.39 -6.61 20.28
N ASN A 516 -30.30 -6.47 19.53
CA ASN A 516 -29.09 -5.75 19.96
C ASN A 516 -28.83 -4.53 19.05
N ARG A 517 -27.63 -3.95 19.11
CA ARG A 517 -27.25 -2.78 18.29
C ARG A 517 -27.19 -3.08 16.79
N ILE A 518 -26.99 -4.34 16.40
CA ILE A 518 -26.92 -4.80 15.01
C ILE A 518 -28.33 -4.97 14.45
N GLY A 519 -29.24 -5.56 15.22
CA GLY A 519 -30.62 -5.76 14.81
C GLY A 519 -31.36 -6.81 15.62
N SER A 520 -32.49 -7.25 15.07
CA SER A 520 -33.33 -8.30 15.67
C SER A 520 -32.89 -9.68 15.21
N GLY A 521 -32.78 -10.60 16.17
CA GLY A 521 -32.51 -12.00 15.94
C GLY A 521 -33.69 -12.76 15.32
N PRO A 522 -33.59 -14.10 15.19
CA PRO A 522 -34.67 -14.92 14.66
C PRO A 522 -35.86 -14.96 15.63
N ASN A 523 -37.07 -14.99 15.06
CA ASN A 523 -38.31 -15.14 15.83
C ASN A 523 -38.48 -16.57 16.33
N VAL A 524 -38.90 -16.69 17.59
CA VAL A 524 -39.35 -17.95 18.21
C VAL A 524 -40.84 -17.84 18.45
N GLU A 525 -41.61 -18.78 17.92
CA GLU A 525 -43.08 -18.79 18.03
C GLU A 525 -43.54 -19.73 19.14
N THR A 526 -44.68 -19.45 19.77
CA THR A 526 -45.35 -20.37 20.69
C THR A 526 -45.83 -21.63 19.97
N ASP A 527 -45.62 -22.82 20.56
CA ASP A 527 -46.00 -24.10 19.95
C ASP A 527 -47.49 -24.25 19.65
N LYS A 528 -48.35 -23.66 20.49
CA LYS A 528 -49.80 -23.79 20.43
C LYS A 528 -50.47 -22.43 20.53
N ALA A 529 -51.59 -22.30 19.83
CA ALA A 529 -52.41 -21.10 19.93
C ALA A 529 -53.13 -21.05 21.28
N VAL A 530 -53.12 -19.87 21.90
CA VAL A 530 -53.68 -19.61 23.24
C VAL A 530 -54.91 -18.72 23.14
N GLN A 531 -55.95 -19.05 23.89
CA GLN A 531 -57.17 -18.23 23.97
C GLN A 531 -57.01 -17.16 25.05
N ALA A 532 -57.33 -15.91 24.71
CA ALA A 532 -57.35 -14.79 25.66
C ALA A 532 -58.64 -14.84 26.50
N LYS A 533 -58.66 -15.78 27.46
CA LYS A 533 -59.77 -16.01 28.39
C LYS A 533 -59.21 -16.08 29.80
N ASN A 534 -59.99 -15.58 30.76
CA ASN A 534 -59.75 -15.85 32.18
C ASN A 534 -59.63 -17.36 32.46
N LYS A 535 -58.59 -17.74 33.21
CA LYS A 535 -58.40 -19.12 33.70
C LYS A 535 -59.53 -19.57 34.62
N PHE A 536 -60.22 -18.62 35.24
CA PHE A 536 -61.35 -18.85 36.12
C PHE A 536 -62.66 -18.52 35.42
N ASP A 537 -63.70 -19.29 35.73
CA ASP A 537 -65.07 -18.95 35.35
C ASP A 537 -65.76 -18.24 36.54
N VAL A 538 -66.85 -17.51 36.29
CA VAL A 538 -67.63 -16.90 37.37
C VAL A 538 -68.31 -17.98 38.22
N PRO A 539 -68.60 -17.74 39.51
CA PRO A 539 -69.23 -18.74 40.35
C PRO A 539 -70.64 -19.09 39.88
N ASP A 540 -71.08 -20.30 40.21
CA ASP A 540 -72.49 -20.68 40.08
C ASP A 540 -73.38 -19.84 41.03
N PRO A 541 -74.70 -19.82 40.81
CA PRO A 541 -75.61 -19.18 41.75
C PRO A 541 -75.54 -19.81 43.16
N PRO A 542 -75.53 -18.99 44.24
CA PRO A 542 -75.72 -19.48 45.60
C PRO A 542 -76.99 -20.31 45.75
N GLN A 543 -76.93 -21.33 46.61
CA GLN A 543 -78.03 -22.29 46.80
C GLN A 543 -78.89 -21.94 48.02
N ASN A 544 -80.08 -22.55 48.09
CA ASN A 544 -80.95 -22.56 49.27
C ASN A 544 -81.13 -21.18 49.92
N VAL A 545 -81.41 -20.15 49.11
CA VAL A 545 -81.68 -18.80 49.60
C VAL A 545 -83.03 -18.78 50.30
N ILE A 546 -83.00 -18.57 51.62
CA ILE A 546 -84.17 -18.53 52.48
C ILE A 546 -84.22 -17.22 53.25
N VAL A 547 -85.43 -16.76 53.57
CA VAL A 547 -85.67 -15.55 54.36
C VAL A 547 -86.29 -15.96 55.69
N GLY A 548 -85.68 -15.52 56.79
CA GLY A 548 -86.12 -15.79 58.16
C GLY A 548 -86.02 -14.53 59.04
N ASN A 549 -86.44 -14.66 60.30
CA ASN A 549 -86.39 -13.57 61.30
C ASN A 549 -86.99 -12.24 60.80
N VAL A 550 -88.14 -12.33 60.11
CA VAL A 550 -88.85 -11.16 59.57
C VAL A 550 -89.51 -10.41 60.72
N ASN A 551 -89.29 -9.10 60.77
CA ASN A 551 -89.96 -8.18 61.68
C ASN A 551 -90.19 -6.84 60.97
N LYS A 552 -90.74 -5.82 61.66
CA LYS A 552 -91.00 -4.52 61.03
C LYS A 552 -89.76 -3.75 60.55
N PHE A 553 -88.57 -4.09 61.06
CA PHE A 553 -87.32 -3.41 60.72
C PHE A 553 -86.55 -4.10 59.60
N GLY A 554 -86.84 -5.37 59.29
CA GLY A 554 -85.98 -6.12 58.40
C GLY A 554 -86.28 -7.61 58.29
N ALA A 555 -85.40 -8.29 57.57
CA ALA A 555 -85.38 -9.74 57.45
C ALA A 555 -83.93 -10.25 57.39
N THR A 556 -83.72 -11.49 57.82
CA THR A 556 -82.43 -12.19 57.62
C THR A 556 -82.52 -13.04 56.37
N VAL A 557 -81.62 -12.81 55.41
CA VAL A 557 -81.46 -13.66 54.22
C VAL A 557 -80.30 -14.60 54.49
N SER A 558 -80.50 -15.92 54.40
CA SER A 558 -79.44 -16.92 54.49
C SER A 558 -79.37 -17.76 53.22
N TRP A 559 -78.17 -18.26 52.92
CA TRP A 559 -77.86 -18.99 51.69
C TRP A 559 -76.77 -20.03 51.92
N GLU A 560 -76.70 -20.98 51.00
CA GLU A 560 -75.61 -21.93 50.87
C GLU A 560 -74.64 -21.51 49.74
N PRO A 561 -73.36 -21.91 49.82
CA PRO A 561 -72.41 -21.57 48.77
C PRO A 561 -72.80 -22.19 47.41
N PRO A 562 -72.28 -21.66 46.30
CA PRO A 562 -72.44 -22.27 44.97
C PRO A 562 -71.91 -23.70 44.91
N LEU A 563 -72.41 -24.51 43.96
CA LEU A 563 -71.87 -25.85 43.68
C LEU A 563 -70.44 -25.80 43.13
N SER A 564 -70.17 -24.80 42.30
CA SER A 564 -68.85 -24.51 41.74
C SER A 564 -68.52 -23.04 41.99
N ASP A 565 -67.32 -22.80 42.50
CA ASP A 565 -66.76 -21.45 42.63
C ASP A 565 -66.09 -20.98 41.33
N GLY A 566 -66.15 -21.76 40.24
CA GLY A 566 -65.54 -21.41 38.96
C GLY A 566 -64.01 -21.53 38.95
N GLY A 567 -63.42 -22.24 39.92
CA GLY A 567 -61.99 -22.52 39.99
C GLY A 567 -61.16 -21.46 40.74
N SER A 568 -61.81 -20.46 41.32
CA SER A 568 -61.20 -19.44 42.18
C SER A 568 -62.11 -19.18 43.38
N GLU A 569 -61.50 -18.96 44.55
CA GLU A 569 -62.23 -18.77 45.80
C GLU A 569 -63.26 -17.62 45.70
N ILE A 570 -64.41 -17.82 46.34
CA ILE A 570 -65.41 -16.76 46.49
C ILE A 570 -64.80 -15.63 47.30
N THR A 571 -64.92 -14.40 46.79
CA THR A 571 -64.43 -13.16 47.40
C THR A 571 -65.55 -12.36 48.07
N SER A 572 -66.80 -12.46 47.57
CA SER A 572 -67.95 -11.78 48.17
C SER A 572 -69.28 -12.45 47.79
N TYR A 573 -70.34 -12.15 48.56
CA TYR A 573 -71.73 -12.40 48.17
C TYR A 573 -72.50 -11.09 48.08
N ILE A 574 -73.23 -10.88 46.99
CA ILE A 574 -74.03 -9.67 46.75
C ILE A 574 -75.50 -10.03 46.93
N ILE A 575 -76.13 -9.47 47.96
CA ILE A 575 -77.55 -9.63 48.23
C ILE A 575 -78.29 -8.51 47.50
N GLU A 576 -79.25 -8.90 46.67
CA GLU A 576 -80.13 -7.99 45.96
C GLU A 576 -81.57 -8.17 46.46
N LEU A 577 -82.30 -7.07 46.56
CA LEU A 577 -83.74 -7.06 46.78
C LEU A 577 -84.45 -6.33 45.66
N ARG A 578 -85.74 -6.62 45.51
CA ARG A 578 -86.67 -5.77 44.78
C ARG A 578 -88.01 -5.72 45.48
N ASP A 579 -88.66 -4.57 45.43
CA ASP A 579 -90.07 -4.44 45.79
C ASP A 579 -90.90 -5.37 44.88
N ARG A 580 -91.91 -6.06 45.41
CA ARG A 580 -92.79 -6.96 44.65
C ARG A 580 -93.41 -6.28 43.43
N THR A 581 -93.69 -4.98 43.54
CA THR A 581 -94.27 -4.17 42.46
C THR A 581 -93.24 -3.69 41.45
N SER A 582 -91.94 -3.79 41.77
CA SER A 582 -90.83 -3.39 40.91
C SER A 582 -90.26 -4.56 40.10
N VAL A 583 -89.74 -4.25 38.92
CA VAL A 583 -88.95 -5.17 38.09
C VAL A 583 -87.44 -4.96 38.26
N SER A 584 -87.03 -3.85 38.88
CA SER A 584 -85.62 -3.52 39.09
C SER A 584 -85.09 -4.14 40.38
N TRP A 585 -83.92 -4.77 40.29
CA TRP A 585 -83.18 -5.31 41.42
C TRP A 585 -82.17 -4.29 41.92
N SER A 586 -82.04 -4.18 43.23
CA SER A 586 -81.10 -3.27 43.88
C SER A 586 -80.17 -4.05 44.82
N PRO A 587 -78.84 -3.89 44.71
CA PRO A 587 -77.91 -4.46 45.69
C PRO A 587 -78.12 -3.76 47.03
N VAL A 588 -78.40 -4.54 48.06
CA VAL A 588 -78.69 -4.03 49.41
C VAL A 588 -77.54 -4.29 50.39
N MET A 589 -76.74 -5.33 50.16
CA MET A 589 -75.59 -5.65 51.00
C MET A 589 -74.56 -6.49 50.25
N VAL A 590 -73.28 -6.31 50.58
CA VAL A 590 -72.18 -7.20 50.18
C VAL A 590 -71.64 -7.88 51.43
N ALA A 591 -71.78 -9.20 51.47
CA ALA A 591 -71.33 -10.06 52.57
C ALA A 591 -69.94 -10.63 52.29
N LYS A 592 -69.20 -10.90 53.37
CA LYS A 592 -67.85 -11.50 53.33
C LYS A 592 -67.90 -12.95 52.82
N PRO A 593 -66.78 -13.51 52.32
CA PRO A 593 -66.82 -14.81 51.65
C PRO A 593 -67.12 -16.01 52.57
N HIS A 594 -66.92 -15.86 53.89
CA HIS A 594 -67.27 -16.88 54.90
C HIS A 594 -68.69 -16.70 55.47
N GLU A 595 -69.37 -15.59 55.18
CA GLU A 595 -70.73 -15.35 55.65
C GLU A 595 -71.74 -16.15 54.81
N ARG A 596 -72.79 -16.65 55.48
CA ARG A 596 -73.90 -17.42 54.88
C ARG A 596 -75.26 -16.84 55.24
N SER A 597 -75.27 -15.65 55.84
CA SER A 597 -76.46 -14.91 56.21
C SER A 597 -76.17 -13.42 56.33
N ALA A 598 -77.16 -12.59 55.98
CA ALA A 598 -77.11 -11.14 56.09
C ALA A 598 -78.43 -10.61 56.67
N ILE A 599 -78.34 -9.64 57.57
CA ILE A 599 -79.51 -8.94 58.12
C ILE A 599 -79.77 -7.71 57.24
N ILE A 600 -80.96 -7.66 56.64
CA ILE A 600 -81.37 -6.61 55.72
C ILE A 600 -82.37 -5.69 56.42
N ASN A 601 -81.94 -4.47 56.73
CA ASN A 601 -82.75 -3.46 57.41
C ASN A 601 -83.20 -2.29 56.51
N ASP A 602 -82.67 -2.20 55.28
CA ASP A 602 -83.05 -1.17 54.31
C ASP A 602 -84.34 -1.56 53.57
N VAL A 603 -85.42 -1.67 54.34
CA VAL A 603 -86.74 -2.09 53.88
C VAL A 603 -87.83 -1.25 54.57
N ILE A 604 -88.99 -1.16 53.94
CA ILE A 604 -90.13 -0.39 54.46
C ILE A 604 -91.17 -1.36 55.04
N GLU A 605 -91.64 -1.08 56.25
CA GLU A 605 -92.72 -1.83 56.90
C GLU A 605 -93.97 -1.89 56.01
N ASN A 606 -94.67 -3.03 56.04
CA ASN A 606 -95.84 -3.37 55.23
C ASN A 606 -95.61 -3.52 53.73
N LYS A 607 -94.38 -3.38 53.23
CA LYS A 607 -94.02 -3.74 51.84
C LYS A 607 -93.59 -5.20 51.72
N GLU A 608 -93.73 -5.74 50.51
CA GLU A 608 -93.25 -7.07 50.13
C GLU A 608 -91.99 -6.98 49.27
N TYR A 609 -90.96 -7.71 49.67
CA TYR A 609 -89.69 -7.77 48.96
C TYR A 609 -89.37 -9.20 48.51
N ILE A 610 -88.67 -9.28 47.39
CA ILE A 610 -88.13 -10.51 46.83
C ILE A 610 -86.61 -10.38 46.88
N PHE A 611 -85.94 -11.40 47.41
CA PHE A 611 -84.49 -11.42 47.56
C PHE A 611 -83.83 -12.42 46.61
N ARG A 612 -82.58 -12.15 46.25
CA ARG A 612 -81.68 -13.12 45.59
C ARG A 612 -80.23 -12.81 45.96
N VAL A 613 -79.36 -13.79 45.84
CA VAL A 613 -77.93 -13.64 46.18
C VAL A 613 -77.09 -13.99 44.95
N LYS A 614 -76.02 -13.24 44.71
CA LYS A 614 -74.97 -13.55 43.73
C LYS A 614 -73.66 -13.83 44.46
N ALA A 615 -72.81 -14.68 43.89
CA ALA A 615 -71.45 -14.89 44.37
C ALA A 615 -70.45 -14.25 43.41
N GLU A 616 -69.30 -13.81 43.93
CA GLU A 616 -68.23 -13.16 43.16
C GLU A 616 -66.88 -13.82 43.48
N ASN A 617 -66.09 -14.14 42.45
CA ASN A 617 -64.71 -14.60 42.58
C ASN A 617 -63.77 -13.73 41.72
N LYS A 618 -62.50 -14.14 41.53
CA LYS A 618 -61.55 -13.44 40.66
C LYS A 618 -61.97 -13.32 39.18
N ALA A 619 -62.89 -14.16 38.69
CA ALA A 619 -63.47 -14.04 37.35
C ALA A 619 -64.60 -13.00 37.26
N GLY A 620 -65.17 -12.60 38.39
CA GLY A 620 -66.24 -11.61 38.51
C GLY A 620 -67.53 -12.19 39.12
N ILE A 621 -68.64 -11.49 38.88
CA ILE A 621 -69.94 -11.76 39.50
C ILE A 621 -70.71 -12.84 38.74
N GLY A 622 -71.09 -13.90 39.44
CA GLY A 622 -71.90 -15.01 38.95
C GLY A 622 -73.37 -14.64 38.70
N LYS A 623 -74.11 -15.60 38.14
CA LYS A 623 -75.57 -15.47 37.96
C LYS A 623 -76.28 -15.43 39.32
N PRO A 624 -77.41 -14.72 39.45
CA PRO A 624 -78.16 -14.71 40.70
C PRO A 624 -78.80 -16.06 41.01
N SER A 625 -78.97 -16.33 42.32
CA SER A 625 -79.77 -17.44 42.84
C SER A 625 -81.21 -17.39 42.33
N ALA A 626 -81.94 -18.49 42.52
CA ALA A 626 -83.39 -18.44 42.46
C ALA A 626 -83.89 -17.34 43.41
N ALA A 627 -84.85 -16.54 42.92
CA ALA A 627 -85.47 -15.51 43.73
C ALA A 627 -86.36 -16.15 44.80
N THR A 628 -86.38 -15.58 46.00
CA THR A 628 -87.25 -16.03 47.08
C THR A 628 -88.72 -15.80 46.73
N ASN A 629 -89.64 -16.39 47.49
CA ASN A 629 -91.03 -15.91 47.46
C ASN A 629 -91.08 -14.47 48.03
N PRO A 630 -92.10 -13.65 47.66
CA PRO A 630 -92.31 -12.35 48.26
C PRO A 630 -92.49 -12.46 49.78
N VAL A 631 -91.79 -11.62 50.53
CA VAL A 631 -91.83 -11.58 52.00
C VAL A 631 -92.32 -10.21 52.44
N LYS A 632 -93.41 -10.19 53.21
CA LYS A 632 -93.96 -8.95 53.79
C LYS A 632 -93.18 -8.58 55.06
N ILE A 633 -92.65 -7.37 55.11
CA ILE A 633 -91.88 -6.84 56.25
C ILE A 633 -92.86 -6.32 57.29
N MET A 634 -93.07 -7.09 58.36
CA MET A 634 -93.93 -6.72 59.50
C MET A 634 -93.56 -7.58 60.71
N ASP A 635 -93.93 -7.13 61.92
CA ASP A 635 -93.75 -7.92 63.13
C ASP A 635 -94.52 -9.25 63.04
N PRO A 636 -93.98 -10.37 63.59
CA PRO A 636 -94.68 -11.65 63.61
C PRO A 636 -96.06 -11.49 64.26
N ILE A 637 -97.10 -12.03 63.63
CA ILE A 637 -98.42 -12.09 64.24
C ILE A 637 -98.33 -13.11 65.37
N GLY A 638 -98.30 -12.64 66.62
CA GLY A 638 -98.35 -13.51 67.79
C GLY A 638 -99.61 -14.38 67.74
N LEU A 639 -99.43 -15.69 67.85
CA LEU A 639 -100.53 -16.63 68.09
C LEU A 639 -101.07 -16.47 69.52
#